data_AF-A0A0P0WDA4-F1
#
_entry.id   AF-A0A0P0WDA4-F1
#
_cell.length_a   1.000
_cell.length_b   1.000
_cell.length_c   1.000
_cell.angle_alpha   90.00
_cell.angle_beta   90.00
_cell.angle_gamma   90.00
#
_symmetry.space_group_name_H-M   'P 1'
#
loop_
_entity.id
_entity.type
_entity.pdbx_description
1 polymer ?
#
loop_
_entity_poly.entity_id
_entity_poly.type
_entity_poly.pdbx_seq_one_letter_code
_entity_poly.pdbx_strand_id
1 'polypeptide(L)'
;DVLFSSLSHLQFRLARCSCLFSWSKSKRESRLIQERRRKRQPGPPRLELVVAHPREEEMAGLDGGGDAEEGATHARGGGGAPPPWREQLTARGLVASLAVGAMYSVIVMKLNLTTGLVPTLNVSAALIAFVVLRGWTQALARLGFAARPFTRQENTVVQTCAVACYSIAVGGGFGSYLLGLNKRTYEMAGEDTEGNVPGSYKEPGIAWMTGFLLAVSFVGLLALVPLRKVMIIDYKLTYPSGTATAVLINGFHTPHGDAMAKQQVNGFTKYFAMSFFWSFFQWFYSGGDNCGFSQFPTFGLKAWQQTFFFDFSLTYVGAGMICSHLVNLSLLLGAILSWGVMWPLISDLKGDWYSADIPESSMKSLQGYKAFICVALILGDGLYNFVKIVALTIKNLFDSSKLKNAKKGEDMPVLDELHRNEVFTTDNIPSWLAFSGYLGLTFIAVIAIPMMFHEMKWYYVVIAYLLAPALGFCNAYGAGLTDINMAYNYGKIALFILAAWAGKDSGVVAGLVGCGLVKSLVSISADLMHDFKTGHLTLTSPRSMIIAQAIGTVMGCVISPLTFFLFYSAFDIGNPEGYWKAPYALVYRNMAILGVEGFSALPQHCLQLCYGFFGFAVAANLTRDLCPPKYGRWVPLPMAMGVPFLVGASFAIDMCIGSLIVFTWHIIDKSKAALMVPAVASGLICGDGLWIFPASLLALAKISPPMCMAFRSTN
;
A
#
# COMPACT_ATOMS: atom_id res chain seq x y z
N ASP A 1 24.96 -79.60 -25.26
CA ASP A 1 25.22 -78.14 -25.31
C ASP A 1 24.12 -77.25 -25.87
N VAL A 2 23.22 -77.69 -26.77
CA VAL A 2 22.10 -76.82 -27.23
C VAL A 2 20.92 -76.75 -26.24
N LEU A 3 20.69 -77.78 -25.41
CA LEU A 3 19.59 -77.78 -24.43
C LEU A 3 19.85 -76.93 -23.16
N PHE A 4 21.10 -76.84 -22.69
CA PHE A 4 21.44 -76.07 -21.48
C PHE A 4 21.46 -74.55 -21.71
N SER A 5 21.76 -74.11 -22.93
CA SER A 5 21.72 -72.69 -23.32
C SER A 5 20.29 -72.16 -23.48
N SER A 6 19.34 -73.02 -23.88
CA SER A 6 17.93 -72.61 -24.04
C SER A 6 17.19 -72.45 -22.70
N LEU A 7 17.49 -73.31 -21.71
CA LEU A 7 16.90 -73.25 -20.37
C LEU A 7 17.37 -72.03 -19.55
N SER A 8 18.65 -71.64 -19.68
CA SER A 8 19.18 -70.45 -19.01
C SER A 8 18.63 -69.14 -19.60
N HIS A 9 18.41 -69.09 -20.93
CA HIS A 9 17.76 -67.95 -21.58
C HIS A 9 16.27 -67.82 -21.23
N LEU A 10 15.56 -68.93 -20.99
CA LEU A 10 14.15 -68.91 -20.60
C LEU A 10 13.98 -68.44 -19.14
N GLN A 11 14.83 -68.88 -18.22
CA GLN A 11 14.83 -68.39 -16.84
C GLN A 11 15.16 -66.89 -16.74
N PHE A 12 16.11 -66.40 -17.54
CA PHE A 12 16.46 -64.97 -17.55
C PHE A 12 15.33 -64.09 -18.12
N ARG A 13 14.57 -64.59 -19.10
CA ARG A 13 13.39 -63.89 -19.65
C ARG A 13 12.21 -63.89 -18.66
N LEU A 14 11.97 -64.99 -17.93
CA LEU A 14 10.94 -65.06 -16.89
C LEU A 14 11.27 -64.15 -15.69
N ALA A 15 12.53 -64.08 -15.26
CA ALA A 15 12.97 -63.17 -14.20
C ALA A 15 12.84 -61.69 -14.61
N ARG A 16 13.16 -61.34 -15.87
CA ARG A 16 12.93 -59.99 -16.43
C ARG A 16 11.44 -59.64 -16.51
N CYS A 17 10.59 -60.58 -16.93
CA CYS A 17 9.15 -60.35 -16.98
C CYS A 17 8.55 -60.15 -15.57
N SER A 18 8.97 -60.93 -14.57
CA SER A 18 8.52 -60.76 -13.18
C SER A 18 9.01 -59.44 -12.56
N CYS A 19 10.25 -59.01 -12.84
CA CYS A 19 10.74 -57.69 -12.43
C CYS A 19 10.00 -56.54 -13.14
N LEU A 20 9.72 -56.66 -14.43
CA LEU A 20 8.96 -55.67 -15.19
C LEU A 20 7.49 -55.58 -14.74
N PHE A 21 6.88 -56.72 -14.38
CA PHE A 21 5.51 -56.75 -13.84
C PHE A 21 5.46 -56.16 -12.42
N SER A 22 6.43 -56.48 -11.56
CA SER A 22 6.55 -55.91 -10.21
C SER A 22 6.82 -54.40 -10.24
N TRP A 23 7.71 -53.96 -11.14
CA TRP A 23 8.01 -52.54 -11.35
C TRP A 23 6.82 -51.79 -11.97
N SER A 24 6.09 -52.40 -12.92
CA SER A 24 4.87 -51.85 -13.49
C SER A 24 3.76 -51.71 -12.43
N LYS A 25 3.58 -52.73 -11.57
CA LYS A 25 2.58 -52.73 -10.49
C LYS A 25 2.92 -51.69 -9.41
N SER A 26 4.18 -51.60 -8.99
CA SER A 26 4.68 -50.57 -8.07
C SER A 26 4.55 -49.15 -8.65
N LYS A 27 4.78 -48.97 -9.96
CA LYS A 27 4.62 -47.69 -10.65
C LYS A 27 3.14 -47.33 -10.85
N ARG A 28 2.25 -48.32 -10.98
CA ARG A 28 0.79 -48.13 -11.06
C ARG A 28 0.18 -47.80 -9.70
N GLU A 29 0.63 -48.47 -8.64
CA GLU A 29 0.28 -48.14 -7.25
C GLU A 29 0.84 -46.77 -6.84
N SER A 30 2.08 -46.44 -7.20
CA SER A 30 2.66 -45.12 -6.97
C SER A 30 1.89 -44.03 -7.74
N ARG A 31 1.44 -44.30 -8.98
CA ARG A 31 0.56 -43.39 -9.73
C ARG A 31 -0.82 -43.24 -9.11
N LEU A 32 -1.43 -44.33 -8.62
CA LEU A 32 -2.73 -44.28 -7.94
C LEU A 32 -2.64 -43.56 -6.58
N ILE A 33 -1.52 -43.72 -5.86
CA ILE A 33 -1.22 -42.98 -4.63
C ILE A 33 -0.97 -41.50 -4.94
N GLN A 34 -0.29 -41.20 -6.05
CA GLN A 34 -0.01 -39.83 -6.50
C GLN A 34 -1.24 -39.14 -7.10
N GLU A 35 -2.17 -39.87 -7.72
CA GLU A 35 -3.50 -39.40 -8.12
C GLU A 35 -4.43 -39.20 -6.92
N ARG A 36 -4.40 -40.10 -5.92
CA ARG A 36 -5.10 -39.89 -4.64
C ARG A 36 -4.52 -38.70 -3.85
N ARG A 37 -3.21 -38.45 -3.94
CA ARG A 37 -2.55 -37.25 -3.39
C ARG A 37 -2.87 -35.98 -4.19
N ARG A 38 -2.98 -36.06 -5.53
CA ARG A 38 -3.44 -34.94 -6.40
C ARG A 38 -4.91 -34.58 -6.18
N LYS A 39 -5.79 -35.57 -5.97
CA LYS A 39 -7.20 -35.33 -5.59
C LYS A 39 -7.36 -34.81 -4.15
N ARG A 40 -6.32 -34.89 -3.32
CA ARG A 40 -6.29 -34.37 -1.94
C ARG A 40 -5.44 -33.10 -1.76
N GLN A 41 -4.84 -32.56 -2.83
CA GLN A 41 -4.20 -31.25 -2.79
C GLN A 41 -5.28 -30.18 -2.95
N PRO A 42 -5.58 -29.37 -1.91
CA PRO A 42 -6.37 -28.17 -2.11
C PRO A 42 -5.55 -27.22 -2.99
N GLY A 43 -6.22 -26.44 -3.85
CA GLY A 43 -5.62 -25.25 -4.44
C GLY A 43 -5.14 -24.28 -3.34
N PRO A 44 -4.42 -23.20 -3.70
CA PRO A 44 -4.05 -22.18 -2.72
C PRO A 44 -5.30 -21.74 -1.94
N PRO A 45 -5.20 -21.50 -0.62
CA PRO A 45 -6.38 -21.17 0.18
C PRO A 45 -7.01 -19.89 -0.38
N ARG A 46 -8.22 -20.02 -0.92
CA ARG A 46 -9.08 -18.88 -1.21
C ARG A 46 -9.30 -18.11 0.09
N LEU A 47 -8.92 -16.84 0.14
CA LEU A 47 -9.60 -15.87 0.98
C LEU A 47 -11.02 -15.73 0.42
N GLU A 48 -11.89 -16.67 0.80
CA GLU A 48 -13.32 -16.48 0.66
C GLU A 48 -13.73 -15.40 1.64
N LEU A 49 -13.89 -14.18 1.12
CA LEU A 49 -14.96 -13.31 1.57
C LEU A 49 -16.22 -14.17 1.50
N VAL A 50 -16.81 -14.49 2.65
CA VAL A 50 -18.16 -15.06 2.71
C VAL A 50 -19.10 -13.93 2.32
N VAL A 51 -19.18 -13.64 1.02
CA VAL A 51 -20.39 -13.09 0.42
C VAL A 51 -21.28 -14.30 0.21
N ALA A 52 -22.06 -14.64 1.24
CA ALA A 52 -23.13 -15.60 1.10
C ALA A 52 -24.20 -14.95 0.22
N HIS A 53 -24.17 -15.21 -1.08
CA HIS A 53 -25.36 -15.04 -1.91
C HIS A 53 -26.33 -16.20 -1.62
N PRO A 54 -27.63 -15.92 -1.46
CA PRO A 54 -28.62 -16.94 -1.16
C PRO A 54 -28.70 -17.97 -2.30
N ARG A 55 -28.98 -19.22 -1.94
CA ARG A 55 -29.29 -20.31 -2.88
C ARG A 55 -30.63 -19.99 -3.57
N GLU A 56 -30.69 -20.28 -4.87
CA GLU A 56 -31.79 -20.01 -5.82
C GLU A 56 -33.11 -20.78 -5.60
N GLU A 57 -33.50 -21.09 -4.36
CA GLU A 57 -34.76 -21.80 -4.10
C GLU A 57 -35.62 -21.04 -3.09
N GLU A 58 -36.08 -19.83 -3.46
CA GLU A 58 -37.24 -19.16 -2.84
C GLU A 58 -37.60 -17.83 -3.56
N MET A 59 -37.84 -17.87 -4.86
CA MET A 59 -38.64 -16.85 -5.58
C MET A 59 -39.45 -17.53 -6.68
N ALA A 60 -40.41 -18.36 -6.26
CA ALA A 60 -41.51 -18.79 -7.09
C ALA A 60 -42.80 -18.42 -6.36
N GLY A 61 -43.43 -17.33 -6.79
CA GLY A 61 -44.69 -16.88 -6.25
C GLY A 61 -44.80 -15.37 -6.31
N LEU A 62 -45.20 -14.86 -7.47
CA LEU A 62 -46.20 -13.80 -7.65
C LEU A 62 -46.29 -13.50 -9.16
N ASP A 63 -47.04 -14.35 -9.86
CA ASP A 63 -47.61 -14.02 -11.16
C ASP A 63 -48.75 -12.99 -10.95
N GLY A 64 -48.78 -11.99 -11.81
CA GLY A 64 -49.86 -11.01 -11.94
C GLY A 64 -49.59 -10.13 -13.16
N GLY A 65 -50.09 -10.57 -14.31
CA GLY A 65 -49.80 -9.98 -15.63
C GLY A 65 -50.58 -8.72 -16.00
N GLY A 66 -50.35 -8.26 -17.23
CA GLY A 66 -51.21 -7.32 -17.95
C GLY A 66 -50.51 -6.11 -18.58
N ASP A 67 -50.06 -6.28 -19.83
CA ASP A 67 -50.09 -5.36 -20.97
C ASP A 67 -49.58 -3.89 -20.86
N ALA A 68 -48.46 -3.64 -21.56
CA ALA A 68 -48.33 -2.56 -22.55
C ALA A 68 -46.97 -2.66 -23.27
N GLU A 69 -46.91 -3.49 -24.32
CA GLU A 69 -45.94 -3.34 -25.41
C GLU A 69 -46.33 -2.12 -26.25
N GLU A 70 -45.44 -1.13 -26.34
CA GLU A 70 -45.04 -0.40 -27.57
C GLU A 70 -44.28 0.87 -27.17
N GLY A 71 -42.94 0.83 -27.33
CA GLY A 71 -42.06 1.98 -27.06
C GLY A 71 -40.64 1.64 -26.56
N ALA A 72 -40.32 0.37 -26.35
CA ALA A 72 -39.06 -0.07 -25.74
C ALA A 72 -37.99 -0.51 -26.78
N THR A 73 -37.60 0.37 -27.71
CA THR A 73 -36.48 0.10 -28.64
C THR A 73 -35.40 1.17 -28.70
N HIS A 74 -35.40 2.16 -27.80
CA HIS A 74 -34.24 3.01 -27.59
C HIS A 74 -33.92 3.18 -26.09
N ALA A 75 -32.65 2.96 -25.76
CA ALA A 75 -31.99 3.15 -24.46
C ALA A 75 -31.97 1.97 -23.46
N ARG A 76 -31.60 0.77 -23.94
CA ARG A 76 -30.72 -0.13 -23.17
C ARG A 76 -29.31 0.49 -23.07
N GLY A 77 -29.11 1.42 -22.15
CA GLY A 77 -27.81 2.04 -21.87
C GLY A 77 -27.21 1.51 -20.57
N GLY A 78 -26.22 0.62 -20.67
CA GLY A 78 -25.45 0.18 -19.49
C GLY A 78 -24.62 -1.10 -19.65
N GLY A 79 -24.83 -1.88 -20.71
CA GLY A 79 -24.07 -3.10 -21.03
C GLY A 79 -23.14 -2.96 -22.24
N GLY A 80 -22.61 -1.76 -22.48
CA GLY A 80 -21.64 -1.53 -23.55
C GLY A 80 -20.23 -1.96 -23.15
N ALA A 81 -19.46 -2.50 -24.10
CA ALA A 81 -18.03 -2.75 -23.90
C ALA A 81 -17.33 -1.45 -23.45
N PRO A 82 -16.38 -1.51 -22.51
CA PRO A 82 -15.67 -0.32 -22.06
C PRO A 82 -14.97 0.37 -23.25
N PRO A 83 -14.86 1.71 -23.24
CA PRO A 83 -14.21 2.44 -24.32
C PRO A 83 -12.75 1.98 -24.46
N PRO A 84 -12.16 2.04 -25.67
CA PRO A 84 -10.76 1.71 -25.89
C PRO A 84 -9.84 2.46 -24.92
N TRP A 85 -8.70 1.88 -24.54
CA TRP A 85 -7.81 2.48 -23.53
C TRP A 85 -7.36 3.92 -23.90
N ARG A 86 -7.11 4.20 -25.19
CA ARG A 86 -6.73 5.54 -25.69
C ARG A 86 -7.82 6.57 -25.45
N GLU A 87 -9.06 6.11 -25.49
CA GLU A 87 -10.24 6.92 -25.32
C GLU A 87 -10.58 7.21 -23.86
N GLN A 88 -10.02 6.44 -22.92
CA GLN A 88 -10.13 6.69 -21.48
C GLN A 88 -9.23 7.86 -21.03
N LEU A 89 -8.17 8.16 -21.79
CA LEU A 89 -7.30 9.31 -21.61
C LEU A 89 -7.85 10.51 -22.37
N THR A 90 -8.33 11.53 -21.65
CA THR A 90 -8.92 12.72 -22.26
C THR A 90 -8.10 13.98 -21.94
N ALA A 91 -8.05 14.94 -22.86
CA ALA A 91 -7.34 16.20 -22.64
C ALA A 91 -7.91 16.97 -21.44
N ARG A 92 -9.24 17.06 -21.33
CA ARG A 92 -9.92 17.66 -20.17
C ARG A 92 -9.59 16.92 -18.87
N GLY A 93 -9.46 15.60 -18.94
CA GLY A 93 -9.08 14.75 -17.82
C GLY A 93 -7.68 15.10 -17.34
N LEU A 94 -6.70 15.21 -18.25
CA LEU A 94 -5.34 15.61 -17.91
C LEU A 94 -5.25 17.02 -17.29
N VAL A 95 -6.06 17.97 -17.77
CA VAL A 95 -6.14 19.32 -17.18
C VAL A 95 -6.74 19.26 -15.77
N ALA A 96 -7.81 18.48 -15.58
CA ALA A 96 -8.39 18.27 -14.26
C ALA A 96 -7.40 17.57 -13.31
N SER A 97 -6.68 16.55 -13.78
CA SER A 97 -5.64 15.86 -13.02
C SER A 97 -4.53 16.81 -12.58
N LEU A 98 -4.10 17.72 -13.46
CA LEU A 98 -3.09 18.72 -13.15
C LEU A 98 -3.56 19.67 -12.04
N ALA A 99 -4.79 20.18 -12.14
CA ALA A 99 -5.36 21.08 -11.15
C ALA A 99 -5.53 20.40 -9.78
N VAL A 100 -6.12 19.20 -9.76
CA VAL A 100 -6.34 18.42 -8.54
C VAL A 100 -5.01 17.96 -7.94
N GLY A 101 -4.10 17.45 -8.77
CA GLY A 101 -2.76 17.03 -8.37
C GLY A 101 -1.95 18.16 -7.75
N ALA A 102 -1.92 19.34 -8.40
CA ALA A 102 -1.21 20.51 -7.87
C ALA A 102 -1.79 20.98 -6.53
N MET A 103 -3.12 21.03 -6.43
CA MET A 103 -3.82 21.39 -5.19
C MET A 103 -3.42 20.46 -4.03
N TYR A 104 -3.47 19.14 -4.24
CA TYR A 104 -3.07 18.18 -3.21
C TYR A 104 -1.56 18.19 -2.94
N SER A 105 -0.71 18.43 -3.94
CA SER A 105 0.74 18.57 -3.73
C SER A 105 1.07 19.69 -2.73
N VAL A 106 0.38 20.84 -2.78
CA VAL A 106 0.56 21.94 -1.81
C VAL A 106 0.19 21.50 -0.39
N ILE A 107 -0.94 20.83 -0.23
CA ILE A 107 -1.46 20.37 1.07
C ILE A 107 -0.54 19.32 1.68
N VAL A 108 -0.20 18.33 0.88
CA VAL A 108 0.70 17.25 1.26
C VAL A 108 2.08 17.79 1.62
N MET A 109 2.60 18.76 0.87
CA MET A 109 3.87 19.41 1.19
C MET A 109 3.81 20.09 2.55
N LYS A 110 2.73 20.83 2.83
CA LYS A 110 2.52 21.46 4.15
C LYS A 110 2.55 20.42 5.25
N LEU A 111 1.78 19.34 5.12
CA LEU A 111 1.72 18.27 6.12
C LEU A 111 3.09 17.62 6.33
N ASN A 112 3.82 17.34 5.25
CA ASN A 112 5.18 16.78 5.34
C ASN A 112 6.17 17.68 6.09
N LEU A 113 6.07 19.00 5.92
CA LEU A 113 7.00 19.95 6.55
C LEU A 113 6.61 20.29 8.00
N THR A 114 5.33 20.14 8.38
CA THR A 114 4.86 20.40 9.75
C THR A 114 4.82 19.14 10.63
N THR A 115 4.06 18.13 10.20
CA THR A 115 3.77 16.93 11.00
C THR A 115 4.53 15.70 10.50
N GLY A 116 4.91 15.69 9.22
CA GLY A 116 5.61 14.58 8.56
C GLY A 116 4.76 13.31 8.37
N LEU A 117 3.47 13.37 8.70
CA LEU A 117 2.49 12.31 8.48
C LEU A 117 1.45 12.78 7.46
N VAL A 118 1.24 11.96 6.43
CA VAL A 118 0.27 12.24 5.37
C VAL A 118 -0.68 11.05 5.27
N PRO A 119 -1.99 11.25 5.52
CA PRO A 119 -2.99 10.20 5.34
C PRO A 119 -3.27 9.93 3.86
N THR A 120 -3.98 8.85 3.57
CA THR A 120 -4.38 8.52 2.19
C THR A 120 -5.48 9.46 1.72
N LEU A 121 -5.27 10.09 0.55
CA LEU A 121 -6.20 11.08 -0.02
C LEU A 121 -6.90 10.58 -1.29
N ASN A 122 -6.73 9.31 -1.65
CA ASN A 122 -7.17 8.72 -2.93
C ASN A 122 -8.68 8.88 -3.16
N VAL A 123 -9.51 8.57 -2.15
CA VAL A 123 -10.98 8.66 -2.25
C VAL A 123 -11.42 10.12 -2.40
N SER A 124 -10.77 11.04 -1.67
CA SER A 124 -11.05 12.48 -1.78
C SER A 124 -10.66 13.03 -3.16
N ALA A 125 -9.53 12.59 -3.72
CA ALA A 125 -9.10 12.95 -5.06
C ALA A 125 -10.11 12.48 -6.13
N ALA A 126 -10.69 11.28 -5.97
CA ALA A 126 -11.73 10.77 -6.85
C ALA A 126 -13.02 11.59 -6.80
N LEU A 127 -13.43 12.05 -5.61
CA LEU A 127 -14.59 12.91 -5.43
C LEU A 127 -14.38 14.28 -6.09
N ILE A 128 -13.24 14.91 -5.85
CA ILE A 128 -12.92 16.21 -6.46
C ILE A 128 -12.80 16.08 -7.99
N ALA A 129 -12.14 15.02 -8.49
CA ALA A 129 -12.09 14.73 -9.92
C ALA A 129 -13.49 14.61 -10.54
N PHE A 130 -14.41 13.91 -9.86
CA PHE A 130 -15.81 13.83 -10.27
C PHE A 130 -16.49 15.19 -10.33
N VAL A 131 -16.36 16.01 -9.28
CA VAL A 131 -16.99 17.34 -9.20
C VAL A 131 -16.44 18.26 -10.29
N VAL A 132 -15.13 18.29 -10.48
CA VAL A 132 -14.46 19.13 -11.50
C VAL A 132 -14.90 18.73 -12.91
N LEU A 133 -14.86 17.45 -13.25
CA LEU A 133 -15.23 16.97 -14.59
C LEU A 133 -16.73 17.09 -14.87
N ARG A 134 -17.58 16.80 -13.88
CA ARG A 134 -19.02 16.99 -14.01
C ARG A 134 -19.38 18.47 -14.16
N GLY A 135 -18.76 19.36 -13.39
CA GLY A 135 -18.92 20.80 -13.55
C GLY A 135 -18.45 21.28 -14.92
N TRP A 136 -17.30 20.81 -15.39
CA TRP A 136 -16.74 21.12 -16.71
C TRP A 136 -17.68 20.70 -17.85
N THR A 137 -18.18 19.47 -17.80
CA THR A 137 -19.11 18.95 -18.82
C THR A 137 -20.45 19.68 -18.84
N GLN A 138 -21.00 20.00 -17.68
CA GLN A 138 -22.24 20.79 -17.58
C GLN A 138 -22.05 22.23 -18.07
N ALA A 139 -20.90 22.85 -17.76
CA ALA A 139 -20.58 24.19 -18.24
C ALA A 139 -20.48 24.23 -19.77
N LEU A 140 -19.77 23.26 -20.38
CA LEU A 140 -19.68 23.15 -21.84
C LEU A 140 -21.04 22.90 -22.51
N ALA A 141 -21.87 22.04 -21.90
CA ALA A 141 -23.22 21.78 -22.40
C ALA A 141 -24.10 23.04 -22.36
N ARG A 142 -23.99 23.86 -21.30
CA ARG A 142 -24.69 25.17 -21.20
C ARG A 142 -24.17 26.18 -22.22
N LEU A 143 -22.90 26.10 -22.60
CA LEU A 143 -22.29 26.95 -23.63
C LEU A 143 -22.56 26.44 -25.07
N GLY A 144 -23.37 25.40 -25.25
CA GLY A 144 -23.76 24.87 -26.56
C GLY A 144 -22.70 23.99 -27.24
N PHE A 145 -21.60 23.64 -26.55
CA PHE A 145 -20.60 22.72 -27.09
C PHE A 145 -20.99 21.27 -26.81
N ALA A 146 -20.93 20.42 -27.84
CA ALA A 146 -21.12 18.97 -27.69
C ALA A 146 -20.00 18.37 -26.83
N ALA A 147 -20.26 18.21 -25.53
CA ALA A 147 -19.30 17.65 -24.60
C ALA A 147 -19.33 16.11 -24.65
N ARG A 148 -18.16 15.49 -24.77
CA ARG A 148 -18.01 14.03 -24.67
C ARG A 148 -18.62 13.52 -23.35
N PRO A 149 -19.34 12.38 -23.35
CA PRO A 149 -19.89 11.82 -22.10
C PRO A 149 -18.79 11.59 -21.06
N PHE A 150 -19.05 11.96 -19.81
CA PHE A 150 -18.15 11.69 -18.69
C PHE A 150 -18.34 10.25 -18.22
N THR A 151 -17.26 9.46 -18.23
CA THR A 151 -17.32 8.02 -17.94
C THR A 151 -16.59 7.69 -16.63
N ARG A 152 -16.97 6.56 -16.02
CA ARG A 152 -16.28 6.06 -14.82
C ARG A 152 -14.79 5.84 -15.06
N GLN A 153 -14.40 5.35 -16.25
CA GLN A 153 -13.00 5.09 -16.59
C GLN A 153 -12.19 6.38 -16.70
N GLU A 154 -12.79 7.45 -17.25
CA GLU A 154 -12.17 8.77 -17.27
C GLU A 154 -11.94 9.29 -15.84
N ASN A 155 -12.92 9.13 -14.93
CA ASN A 155 -12.75 9.54 -13.53
C ASN A 155 -11.62 8.76 -12.84
N THR A 156 -11.55 7.44 -13.06
CA THR A 156 -10.46 6.60 -12.54
C THR A 156 -9.11 7.06 -13.06
N VAL A 157 -8.98 7.33 -14.37
CA VAL A 157 -7.74 7.84 -14.98
C VAL A 157 -7.31 9.17 -14.37
N VAL A 158 -8.25 10.09 -14.13
CA VAL A 158 -7.95 11.40 -13.52
C VAL A 158 -7.52 11.25 -12.06
N GLN A 159 -8.22 10.41 -11.29
CA GLN A 159 -7.82 10.11 -9.92
C GLN A 159 -6.41 9.52 -9.87
N THR A 160 -6.12 8.49 -10.67
CA THR A 160 -4.79 7.86 -10.71
C THR A 160 -3.70 8.87 -11.06
N CYS A 161 -3.95 9.74 -12.04
CA CYS A 161 -2.99 10.77 -12.44
C CYS A 161 -2.76 11.81 -11.32
N ALA A 162 -3.83 12.28 -10.67
CA ALA A 162 -3.73 13.22 -9.55
C ALA A 162 -3.03 12.61 -8.33
N VAL A 163 -3.34 11.35 -8.00
CA VAL A 163 -2.67 10.60 -6.92
C VAL A 163 -1.19 10.43 -7.21
N ALA A 164 -0.83 9.95 -8.40
CA ALA A 164 0.57 9.83 -8.80
C ALA A 164 1.33 11.17 -8.75
N CYS A 165 0.66 12.30 -9.00
CA CYS A 165 1.24 13.63 -8.87
C CYS A 165 1.55 14.01 -7.42
N TYR A 166 0.56 14.00 -6.52
CA TYR A 166 0.80 14.39 -5.13
C TYR A 166 1.60 13.34 -4.34
N SER A 167 1.57 12.06 -4.74
CA SER A 167 2.38 11.01 -4.12
C SER A 167 3.87 11.32 -4.25
N ILE A 168 4.32 12.09 -5.25
CA ILE A 168 5.72 12.56 -5.31
C ILE A 168 6.03 13.57 -4.20
N ALA A 169 5.06 14.39 -3.78
CA ALA A 169 5.26 15.27 -2.62
C ALA A 169 5.42 14.47 -1.31
N VAL A 170 4.76 13.32 -1.17
CA VAL A 170 4.94 12.37 -0.03
C VAL A 170 6.25 11.59 -0.18
N GLY A 171 6.42 10.89 -1.30
CA GLY A 171 7.50 9.95 -1.56
C GLY A 171 8.85 10.62 -1.81
N GLY A 172 8.85 11.83 -2.33
CA GLY A 172 10.02 12.55 -2.85
C GLY A 172 11.00 13.08 -1.82
N GLY A 173 10.71 12.98 -0.52
CA GLY A 173 11.72 13.22 0.52
C GLY A 173 11.92 14.67 0.95
N PHE A 174 11.03 15.57 0.55
CA PHE A 174 11.11 17.02 0.80
C PHE A 174 11.06 17.43 2.28
N GLY A 175 10.48 16.61 3.16
CA GLY A 175 10.53 16.80 4.62
C GLY A 175 11.41 15.79 5.36
N SER A 176 12.17 14.95 4.63
CA SER A 176 12.96 13.84 5.20
C SER A 176 14.35 13.76 4.56
N TYR A 177 14.61 12.75 3.71
CA TYR A 177 15.97 12.43 3.25
C TYR A 177 16.58 13.46 2.29
N LEU A 178 15.78 14.16 1.46
CA LEU A 178 16.32 15.22 0.59
C LEU A 178 16.62 16.48 1.39
N LEU A 179 15.72 16.87 2.30
CA LEU A 179 15.94 18.03 3.16
C LEU A 179 17.08 17.77 4.15
N GLY A 180 17.28 16.52 4.58
CA GLY A 180 18.41 16.11 5.41
C GLY A 180 19.79 16.32 4.77
N LEU A 181 19.85 16.59 3.45
CA LEU A 181 21.07 16.96 2.75
C LEU A 181 21.39 18.45 2.84
N ASN A 182 20.49 19.33 3.29
CA ASN A 182 20.78 20.76 3.32
C ASN A 182 21.83 21.13 4.39
N LYS A 183 22.46 22.30 4.24
CA LYS A 183 23.53 22.78 5.13
C LYS A 183 23.02 22.96 6.56
N ARG A 184 21.81 23.49 6.74
CA ARG A 184 21.24 23.69 8.08
C ARG A 184 21.10 22.37 8.86
N THR A 185 20.58 21.32 8.22
CA THR A 185 20.46 20.01 8.88
C THR A 185 21.82 19.38 9.12
N TYR A 186 22.79 19.63 8.23
CA TYR A 186 24.17 19.24 8.42
C TYR A 186 24.78 19.86 9.68
N GLU A 187 24.65 21.17 9.86
CA GLU A 187 25.17 21.91 11.02
C GLU A 187 24.45 21.48 12.32
N MET A 188 23.12 21.31 12.27
CA MET A 188 22.33 20.84 13.42
C MET A 188 22.66 19.40 13.86
N ALA A 189 23.17 18.55 12.97
CA ALA A 189 23.61 17.21 13.30
C ALA A 189 25.01 17.16 13.96
N GLY A 190 25.68 18.31 14.08
CA GLY A 190 27.02 18.45 14.66
C GLY A 190 28.11 18.22 13.63
N GLU A 191 28.91 19.26 13.35
CA GLU A 191 30.01 19.20 12.37
C GLU A 191 31.14 18.25 12.80
N ASP A 192 31.37 18.13 14.10
CA ASP A 192 32.38 17.24 14.69
C ASP A 192 31.89 15.79 14.87
N THR A 193 30.64 15.50 14.49
CA THR A 193 30.07 14.17 14.64
C THR A 193 30.74 13.19 13.67
N GLU A 194 31.23 12.07 14.18
CA GLU A 194 31.89 11.04 13.38
C GLU A 194 30.98 10.54 12.24
N GLY A 195 31.47 10.59 10.99
CA GLY A 195 30.70 10.25 9.79
C GLY A 195 29.93 11.41 9.15
N ASN A 196 29.79 12.56 9.84
CA ASN A 196 29.19 13.79 9.30
C ASN A 196 30.26 14.67 8.62
N VAL A 197 30.91 14.17 7.57
CA VAL A 197 32.12 14.81 7.01
C VAL A 197 31.88 16.22 6.46
N PRO A 198 32.88 17.13 6.52
CA PRO A 198 32.79 18.45 5.93
C PRO A 198 32.41 18.42 4.45
N GLY A 199 31.41 19.22 4.07
CA GLY A 199 30.91 19.27 2.69
C GLY A 199 29.94 18.14 2.31
N SER A 200 29.54 17.26 3.23
CA SER A 200 28.50 16.23 3.01
C SER A 200 27.06 16.78 2.98
N TYR A 201 26.89 17.93 2.33
CA TYR A 201 25.60 18.59 2.16
C TYR A 201 25.43 19.05 0.72
N LYS A 202 24.17 19.14 0.29
CA LYS A 202 23.76 19.67 -0.99
C LYS A 202 22.51 20.50 -0.79
N GLU A 203 22.63 21.80 -1.06
CA GLU A 203 21.50 22.71 -0.95
C GLU A 203 20.36 22.28 -1.88
N PRO A 204 19.09 22.37 -1.43
CA PRO A 204 17.94 22.13 -2.28
C PRO A 204 18.05 22.96 -3.56
N GLY A 205 17.66 22.37 -4.69
CA GLY A 205 17.72 23.01 -6.00
C GLY A 205 16.66 22.43 -6.92
N ILE A 206 15.81 23.28 -7.51
CA ILE A 206 14.69 22.84 -8.37
C ILE A 206 15.19 21.88 -9.47
N ALA A 207 16.25 22.27 -10.19
CA ALA A 207 16.76 21.51 -11.32
C ALA A 207 17.24 20.09 -10.94
N TRP A 208 18.11 19.97 -9.93
CA TRP A 208 18.64 18.66 -9.54
C TRP A 208 17.61 17.81 -8.80
N MET A 209 16.70 18.41 -8.03
CA MET A 209 15.63 17.67 -7.35
C MET A 209 14.63 17.11 -8.36
N THR A 210 14.22 17.91 -9.37
CA THR A 210 13.40 17.42 -10.48
C THR A 210 14.13 16.32 -11.25
N GLY A 211 15.42 16.50 -11.58
CA GLY A 211 16.22 15.48 -12.27
C GLY A 211 16.35 14.18 -11.47
N PHE A 212 16.59 14.28 -10.16
CA PHE A 212 16.64 13.14 -9.25
C PHE A 212 15.31 12.38 -9.23
N LEU A 213 14.18 13.07 -9.03
CA LEU A 213 12.86 12.46 -8.99
C LEU A 213 12.48 11.80 -10.31
N LEU A 214 12.79 12.44 -11.45
CA LEU A 214 12.60 11.84 -12.77
C LEU A 214 13.43 10.56 -12.96
N ALA A 215 14.65 10.51 -12.42
CA ALA A 215 15.51 9.34 -12.52
C ALA A 215 15.01 8.16 -11.66
N VAL A 216 14.47 8.41 -10.46
CA VAL A 216 14.12 7.34 -9.51
C VAL A 216 12.65 6.92 -9.53
N SER A 217 11.72 7.82 -9.91
CA SER A 217 10.29 7.57 -9.74
C SER A 217 9.72 6.56 -10.74
N PHE A 218 10.21 6.58 -11.98
CA PHE A 218 9.66 5.74 -13.06
C PHE A 218 10.01 4.26 -12.93
N VAL A 219 11.11 3.92 -12.24
CA VAL A 219 11.54 2.53 -12.06
C VAL A 219 10.47 1.73 -11.30
N GLY A 220 9.83 2.35 -10.29
CA GLY A 220 8.75 1.75 -9.51
C GLY A 220 7.48 1.46 -10.30
N LEU A 221 7.23 2.18 -11.41
CA LEU A 221 6.07 1.97 -12.27
C LEU A 221 6.12 0.62 -12.99
N LEU A 222 7.32 0.11 -13.28
CA LEU A 222 7.51 -1.11 -14.06
C LEU A 222 7.85 -2.32 -13.20
N ALA A 223 8.38 -2.12 -12.00
CA ALA A 223 8.87 -3.18 -11.12
C ALA A 223 7.83 -4.27 -10.82
N LEU A 224 6.59 -3.88 -10.54
CA LEU A 224 5.53 -4.82 -10.14
C LEU A 224 4.47 -5.08 -11.21
N VAL A 225 4.61 -4.52 -12.42
CA VAL A 225 3.65 -4.74 -13.51
C VAL A 225 3.46 -6.22 -13.83
N PRO A 226 4.52 -7.07 -13.90
CA PRO A 226 4.35 -8.50 -14.14
C PRO A 226 3.58 -9.22 -13.04
N LEU A 227 3.64 -8.70 -11.80
CA LEU A 227 3.03 -9.31 -10.61
C LEU A 227 1.60 -8.81 -10.34
N ARG A 228 1.08 -7.87 -11.15
CA ARG A 228 -0.26 -7.29 -10.97
C ARG A 228 -1.37 -8.35 -10.95
N LYS A 229 -1.26 -9.38 -11.81
CA LYS A 229 -2.26 -10.46 -11.88
C LYS A 229 -2.25 -11.29 -10.60
N VAL A 230 -1.05 -11.60 -10.11
CA VAL A 230 -0.87 -12.35 -8.87
C VAL A 230 -1.48 -11.60 -7.69
N MET A 231 -1.20 -10.30 -7.57
CA MET A 231 -1.68 -9.51 -6.43
C MET A 231 -3.19 -9.21 -6.47
N ILE A 232 -3.72 -8.84 -7.63
CA ILE A 232 -5.11 -8.38 -7.77
C ILE A 232 -6.09 -9.54 -8.01
N ILE A 233 -5.71 -10.50 -8.85
CA ILE A 233 -6.60 -11.61 -9.25
C ILE A 233 -6.34 -12.84 -8.39
N ASP A 234 -5.09 -13.32 -8.30
CA ASP A 234 -4.82 -14.61 -7.66
C ASP A 234 -4.92 -14.52 -6.13
N TYR A 235 -4.33 -13.48 -5.55
CA TYR A 235 -4.32 -13.25 -4.10
C TYR A 235 -5.54 -12.46 -3.61
N LYS A 236 -6.31 -11.87 -4.55
CA LYS A 236 -7.50 -11.05 -4.28
C LYS A 236 -7.26 -10.02 -3.17
N LEU A 237 -6.08 -9.40 -3.12
CA LEU A 237 -5.77 -8.39 -2.11
C LEU A 237 -6.80 -7.26 -2.13
N THR A 238 -7.18 -6.79 -0.94
CA THR A 238 -8.30 -5.87 -0.78
C THR A 238 -7.95 -4.47 -1.26
N TYR A 239 -6.76 -3.96 -0.91
CA TYR A 239 -6.37 -2.55 -1.09
C TYR A 239 -7.52 -1.61 -0.68
N PRO A 240 -7.80 -1.45 0.63
CA PRO A 240 -9.00 -0.79 1.14
C PRO A 240 -9.32 0.58 0.52
N SER A 241 -8.34 1.49 0.46
CA SER A 241 -8.49 2.80 -0.19
C SER A 241 -8.79 2.69 -1.69
N GLY A 242 -8.17 1.72 -2.39
CA GLY A 242 -8.43 1.47 -3.80
C GLY A 242 -9.83 0.92 -4.05
N THR A 243 -10.30 0.04 -3.17
CA THR A 243 -11.66 -0.50 -3.18
C THR A 243 -12.70 0.57 -2.87
N ALA A 244 -12.48 1.38 -1.84
CA ALA A 244 -13.34 2.50 -1.49
C ALA A 244 -13.49 3.49 -2.65
N THR A 245 -12.36 3.84 -3.28
CA THR A 245 -12.34 4.72 -4.46
C THR A 245 -13.18 4.16 -5.61
N ALA A 246 -13.07 2.86 -5.89
CA ALA A 246 -13.82 2.25 -6.98
C ALA A 246 -15.32 2.17 -6.71
N VAL A 247 -15.71 1.85 -5.47
CA VAL A 247 -17.13 1.83 -5.05
C VAL A 247 -17.73 3.22 -5.23
N LEU A 248 -17.01 4.26 -4.82
CA LEU A 248 -17.43 5.65 -5.01
C LEU A 248 -17.61 6.00 -6.50
N ILE A 249 -16.60 5.73 -7.32
CA ILE A 249 -16.63 6.04 -8.76
C ILE A 249 -17.79 5.31 -9.45
N ASN A 250 -17.96 4.01 -9.16
CA ASN A 250 -19.06 3.24 -9.72
C ASN A 250 -20.41 3.80 -9.27
N GLY A 251 -20.59 4.09 -7.97
CA GLY A 251 -21.82 4.65 -7.42
C GLY A 251 -22.25 5.97 -8.10
N PHE A 252 -21.30 6.85 -8.43
CA PHE A 252 -21.59 8.11 -9.11
C PHE A 252 -21.94 7.99 -10.60
N HIS A 253 -21.55 6.90 -11.25
CA HIS A 253 -21.74 6.71 -12.69
C HIS A 253 -22.84 5.68 -13.03
N THR A 254 -23.43 5.01 -12.04
CA THR A 254 -24.57 4.12 -12.27
C THR A 254 -25.82 4.95 -12.66
N PRO A 255 -26.61 4.54 -13.68
CA PRO A 255 -27.79 5.28 -14.13
C PRO A 255 -28.80 5.52 -13.00
N HIS A 256 -29.49 6.67 -13.04
CA HIS A 256 -30.45 7.14 -12.02
C HIS A 256 -31.73 6.28 -11.85
N GLY A 257 -31.78 5.06 -12.40
CA GLY A 257 -32.87 4.09 -12.26
C GLY A 257 -32.56 2.90 -11.34
N ASP A 258 -31.30 2.69 -10.96
CA ASP A 258 -30.95 1.60 -10.04
C ASP A 258 -31.18 2.03 -8.58
N ALA A 259 -32.19 1.44 -7.94
CA ALA A 259 -32.54 1.70 -6.55
C ALA A 259 -31.35 1.45 -5.59
N MET A 260 -30.49 0.48 -5.91
CA MET A 260 -29.30 0.14 -5.11
C MET A 260 -28.22 1.21 -5.22
N ALA A 261 -27.95 1.71 -6.43
CA ALA A 261 -26.99 2.80 -6.62
C ALA A 261 -27.43 4.06 -5.88
N LYS A 262 -28.73 4.40 -5.93
CA LYS A 262 -29.29 5.52 -5.19
C LYS A 262 -29.11 5.35 -3.68
N GLN A 263 -29.33 4.14 -3.16
CA GLN A 263 -29.13 3.85 -1.74
C GLN A 263 -27.66 3.96 -1.33
N GLN A 264 -26.73 3.46 -2.16
CA GLN A 264 -25.28 3.56 -1.92
C GLN A 264 -24.81 5.01 -1.93
N VAL A 265 -25.23 5.84 -2.90
CA VAL A 265 -24.88 7.27 -2.97
C VAL A 265 -25.46 8.03 -1.77
N ASN A 266 -26.69 7.74 -1.36
CA ASN A 266 -27.29 8.34 -0.18
C ASN A 266 -26.55 7.94 1.11
N GLY A 267 -26.18 6.67 1.24
CA GLY A 267 -25.36 6.17 2.34
C GLY A 267 -24.01 6.87 2.38
N PHE A 268 -23.29 6.86 1.26
CA PHE A 268 -22.02 7.58 1.12
C PHE A 268 -22.16 9.04 1.55
N THR A 269 -23.11 9.79 0.98
CA THR A 269 -23.28 11.22 1.25
C THR A 269 -23.59 11.50 2.72
N LYS A 270 -24.42 10.67 3.36
CA LYS A 270 -24.75 10.79 4.78
C LYS A 270 -23.51 10.64 5.66
N TYR A 271 -22.77 9.55 5.49
CA TYR A 271 -21.59 9.26 6.32
C TYR A 271 -20.40 10.15 5.96
N PHE A 272 -20.29 10.59 4.71
CA PHE A 272 -19.37 11.63 4.28
C PHE A 272 -19.63 12.94 5.03
N ALA A 273 -20.87 13.42 5.06
CA ALA A 273 -21.21 14.65 5.77
C ALA A 273 -20.95 14.52 7.27
N MET A 274 -21.37 13.40 7.88
CA MET A 274 -21.07 13.12 9.29
C MET A 274 -19.57 13.15 9.57
N SER A 275 -18.78 12.51 8.71
CA SER A 275 -17.33 12.44 8.88
C SER A 275 -16.65 13.79 8.70
N PHE A 276 -17.00 14.53 7.65
CA PHE A 276 -16.48 15.88 7.39
C PHE A 276 -16.76 16.86 8.53
N PHE A 277 -18.01 16.90 9.03
CA PHE A 277 -18.36 17.79 10.14
C PHE A 277 -17.78 17.32 11.47
N TRP A 278 -17.59 16.01 11.64
CA TRP A 278 -16.87 15.48 12.81
C TRP A 278 -15.41 15.92 12.81
N SER A 279 -14.70 15.82 11.68
CA SER A 279 -13.32 16.28 11.58
C SER A 279 -13.19 17.80 11.75
N PHE A 280 -14.16 18.58 11.28
CA PHE A 280 -14.28 20.01 11.60
C PHE A 280 -14.43 20.26 13.11
N PHE A 281 -15.33 19.53 13.75
CA PHE A 281 -15.56 19.65 15.18
C PHE A 281 -14.31 19.27 15.97
N GLN A 282 -13.63 18.18 15.62
CA GLN A 282 -12.37 17.77 16.23
C GLN A 282 -11.28 18.82 16.06
N TRP A 283 -11.15 19.38 14.84
CA TRP A 283 -10.18 20.42 14.54
C TRP A 283 -10.33 21.58 15.53
N PHE A 284 -11.55 22.01 15.84
CA PHE A 284 -11.82 23.13 16.77
C PHE A 284 -11.16 22.99 18.17
N TYR A 285 -10.89 21.76 18.63
CA TYR A 285 -10.29 21.45 19.93
C TYR A 285 -8.80 21.04 19.86
N SER A 286 -8.18 21.12 18.68
CA SER A 286 -6.80 20.66 18.41
C SER A 286 -5.74 21.78 18.48
N GLY A 287 -6.01 22.87 19.20
CA GLY A 287 -5.23 24.11 19.20
C GLY A 287 -3.81 24.08 19.80
N GLY A 288 -3.25 22.91 20.11
CA GLY A 288 -1.92 22.77 20.69
C GLY A 288 -1.35 21.36 20.63
N ASP A 289 -0.13 21.20 21.14
CA ASP A 289 0.55 19.90 21.21
C ASP A 289 -0.18 18.96 22.17
N ASN A 290 -0.50 17.74 21.71
CA ASN A 290 -1.30 16.74 22.44
C ASN A 290 -2.69 17.25 22.89
N CYS A 291 -3.34 18.06 22.05
CA CYS A 291 -4.70 18.55 22.29
C CYS A 291 -5.73 17.90 21.34
N GLY A 292 -6.96 17.75 21.82
CA GLY A 292 -8.13 17.39 21.02
C GLY A 292 -8.69 16.01 21.33
N PHE A 293 -9.76 15.64 20.63
CA PHE A 293 -10.42 14.34 20.78
C PHE A 293 -9.51 13.16 20.42
N SER A 294 -8.53 13.39 19.56
CA SER A 294 -7.48 12.42 19.23
C SER A 294 -6.57 12.07 20.41
N GLN A 295 -6.72 12.71 21.57
CA GLN A 295 -5.99 12.41 22.80
C GLN A 295 -6.92 11.98 23.94
N PHE A 296 -8.19 11.69 23.65
CA PHE A 296 -9.15 11.29 24.67
C PHE A 296 -8.75 9.94 25.28
N PRO A 297 -8.52 9.86 26.61
CA PRO A 297 -8.04 8.64 27.25
C PRO A 297 -9.18 7.62 27.47
N THR A 298 -9.70 7.04 26.38
CA THR A 298 -10.86 6.13 26.37
C THR A 298 -10.76 4.99 27.38
N PHE A 299 -9.55 4.46 27.57
CA PHE A 299 -9.25 3.35 28.48
C PHE A 299 -8.49 3.79 29.75
N GLY A 300 -8.46 5.09 30.04
CA GLY A 300 -7.74 5.69 31.15
C GLY A 300 -6.34 6.22 30.79
N LEU A 301 -5.78 7.06 31.66
CA LEU A 301 -4.53 7.79 31.41
C LEU A 301 -3.31 6.87 31.26
N LYS A 302 -3.26 5.75 31.99
CA LYS A 302 -2.17 4.78 31.88
C LYS A 302 -2.16 4.07 30.52
N ALA A 303 -3.34 3.73 30.01
CA ALA A 303 -3.49 3.14 28.68
C ALA A 303 -3.15 4.17 27.59
N TRP A 304 -3.58 5.42 27.77
CA TRP A 304 -3.25 6.54 26.88
C TRP A 304 -1.74 6.76 26.73
N GLN A 305 -0.96 6.71 27.83
CA GLN A 305 0.51 6.80 27.79
C GLN A 305 1.14 5.69 26.93
N GLN A 306 0.51 4.52 26.87
CA GLN A 306 0.93 3.40 26.01
C GLN A 306 0.21 3.41 24.65
N THR A 307 -0.34 4.54 24.24
CA THR A 307 -1.07 4.73 22.96
C THR A 307 -2.37 3.94 22.81
N PHE A 308 -2.87 3.29 23.87
CA PHE A 308 -4.16 2.61 23.87
C PHE A 308 -5.29 3.59 24.17
N PHE A 309 -5.83 4.17 23.11
CA PHE A 309 -7.01 5.03 23.15
C PHE A 309 -7.72 5.01 21.79
N PHE A 310 -8.99 5.45 21.76
CA PHE A 310 -9.71 5.67 20.51
C PHE A 310 -9.41 7.08 20.03
N ASP A 311 -8.78 7.24 18.87
CA ASP A 311 -8.37 8.58 18.38
C ASP A 311 -9.50 9.30 17.63
N PHE A 312 -10.64 8.62 17.46
CA PHE A 312 -11.83 9.09 16.76
C PHE A 312 -11.60 9.42 15.27
N SER A 313 -10.57 8.83 14.63
CA SER A 313 -10.27 8.91 13.21
C SER A 313 -11.23 8.04 12.41
N LEU A 314 -12.18 8.69 11.73
CA LEU A 314 -13.16 8.00 10.90
C LEU A 314 -12.51 7.40 9.63
N THR A 315 -11.34 7.88 9.22
CA THR A 315 -10.52 7.24 8.19
C THR A 315 -10.12 5.82 8.60
N TYR A 316 -9.57 5.64 9.82
CA TYR A 316 -9.14 4.31 10.29
C TYR A 316 -10.32 3.39 10.61
N VAL A 317 -11.42 3.94 11.14
CA VAL A 317 -12.66 3.19 11.30
C VAL A 317 -13.17 2.68 9.95
N GLY A 318 -13.23 3.57 8.93
CA GLY A 318 -13.64 3.20 7.57
C GLY A 318 -12.72 2.16 6.93
N ALA A 319 -11.40 2.30 7.06
CA ALA A 319 -10.45 1.29 6.59
C ALA A 319 -10.67 -0.06 7.29
N GLY A 320 -10.91 -0.05 8.61
CA GLY A 320 -11.23 -1.23 9.42
C GLY A 320 -12.54 -1.93 9.04
N MET A 321 -13.50 -1.21 8.48
CA MET A 321 -14.74 -1.78 7.92
C MET A 321 -14.49 -2.55 6.60
N ILE A 322 -13.46 -2.18 5.84
CA ILE A 322 -13.14 -2.82 4.54
C ILE A 322 -12.10 -3.94 4.70
N CYS A 323 -11.14 -3.76 5.62
CA CYS A 323 -10.16 -4.78 5.97
C CYS A 323 -10.81 -6.05 6.50
N SER A 324 -10.16 -7.20 6.26
CA SER A 324 -10.63 -8.46 6.86
C SER A 324 -10.47 -8.43 8.38
N HIS A 325 -11.37 -9.10 9.11
CA HIS A 325 -11.27 -9.20 10.56
C HIS A 325 -9.92 -9.80 11.02
N LEU A 326 -9.35 -10.72 10.23
CA LEU A 326 -8.03 -11.30 10.52
C LEU A 326 -6.92 -10.24 10.51
N VAL A 327 -6.96 -9.29 9.58
CA VAL A 327 -6.01 -8.17 9.53
C VAL A 327 -6.15 -7.32 10.78
N ASN A 328 -7.37 -6.92 11.14
CA ASN A 328 -7.59 -6.04 12.29
C ASN A 328 -7.26 -6.71 13.62
N LEU A 329 -7.58 -8.00 13.77
CA LEU A 329 -7.17 -8.78 14.94
C LEU A 329 -5.65 -8.96 15.01
N SER A 330 -4.98 -9.12 13.86
CA SER A 330 -3.52 -9.16 13.80
C SER A 330 -2.89 -7.81 14.16
N LEU A 331 -3.50 -6.70 13.74
CA LEU A 331 -3.10 -5.35 14.15
C LEU A 331 -3.26 -5.19 15.67
N LEU A 332 -4.39 -5.59 16.25
CA LEU A 332 -4.60 -5.53 17.69
C LEU A 332 -3.60 -6.40 18.47
N LEU A 333 -3.32 -7.61 17.99
CA LEU A 333 -2.31 -8.48 18.58
C LEU A 333 -0.91 -7.83 18.53
N GLY A 334 -0.56 -7.22 17.40
CA GLY A 334 0.67 -6.46 17.24
C GLY A 334 0.76 -5.27 18.19
N ALA A 335 -0.34 -4.54 18.39
CA ALA A 335 -0.43 -3.42 19.33
C ALA A 335 -0.24 -3.87 20.79
N ILE A 336 -0.93 -4.94 21.21
CA ILE A 336 -0.79 -5.54 22.54
C ILE A 336 0.65 -6.00 22.77
N LEU A 337 1.24 -6.71 21.81
CA LEU A 337 2.61 -7.21 21.94
C LEU A 337 3.63 -6.06 22.02
N SER A 338 3.49 -5.04 21.18
CA SER A 338 4.44 -3.92 21.11
C SER A 338 4.26 -2.93 22.25
N TRP A 339 3.19 -2.14 22.23
CA TRP A 339 2.95 -1.07 23.20
C TRP A 339 2.39 -1.57 24.53
N GLY A 340 1.74 -2.73 24.56
CA GLY A 340 1.21 -3.30 25.80
C GLY A 340 2.25 -4.04 26.64
N VAL A 341 3.25 -4.65 25.99
CA VAL A 341 4.21 -5.55 26.66
C VAL A 341 5.66 -5.14 26.38
N MET A 342 6.10 -5.15 25.12
CA MET A 342 7.53 -5.00 24.79
C MET A 342 8.10 -3.62 25.13
N TRP A 343 7.45 -2.54 24.71
CA TRP A 343 7.96 -1.19 24.95
C TRP A 343 8.00 -0.80 26.42
N PRO A 344 6.98 -1.10 27.25
CA PRO A 344 7.09 -0.95 28.70
C PRO A 344 8.27 -1.72 29.29
N LEU A 345 8.42 -3.01 28.97
CA LEU A 345 9.49 -3.85 29.52
C LEU A 345 10.89 -3.39 29.10
N ILE A 346 11.06 -2.97 27.84
CA ILE A 346 12.34 -2.42 27.36
C ILE A 346 12.58 -1.03 27.96
N SER A 347 11.52 -0.25 28.20
CA SER A 347 11.63 1.05 28.87
C SER A 347 12.13 0.92 30.31
N ASP A 348 11.72 -0.13 31.02
CA ASP A 348 12.19 -0.41 32.38
C ASP A 348 13.68 -0.78 32.45
N LEU A 349 14.27 -1.20 31.32
CA LEU A 349 15.69 -1.55 31.17
C LEU A 349 16.54 -0.37 30.66
N LYS A 350 16.02 0.85 30.74
CA LYS A 350 16.75 2.08 30.42
C LYS A 350 17.95 2.24 31.36
N GLY A 351 19.13 2.50 30.79
CA GLY A 351 20.41 2.53 31.51
C GLY A 351 21.25 1.27 31.26
N ASP A 352 20.61 0.10 31.12
CA ASP A 352 21.29 -1.17 30.88
C ASP A 352 21.34 -1.51 29.37
N TRP A 353 20.19 -1.50 28.70
CA TRP A 353 20.08 -1.90 27.29
C TRP A 353 20.36 -0.75 26.32
N TYR A 354 20.09 0.48 26.76
CA TYR A 354 20.40 1.72 26.04
C TYR A 354 20.60 2.86 27.06
N SER A 355 21.43 3.85 26.69
CA SER A 355 21.79 4.94 27.60
C SER A 355 20.58 5.78 28.02
N ALA A 356 20.57 6.18 29.29
CA ALA A 356 19.51 7.00 29.86
C ALA A 356 19.54 8.47 29.41
N ASP A 357 20.71 8.93 28.97
CA ASP A 357 21.00 10.34 28.65
C ASP A 357 20.61 10.74 27.22
N ILE A 358 20.18 9.77 26.41
CA ILE A 358 19.84 9.98 25.00
C ILE A 358 18.33 10.25 24.88
N PRO A 359 17.90 11.24 24.07
CA PRO A 359 16.49 11.48 23.78
C PRO A 359 15.79 10.23 23.21
N GLU A 360 14.54 10.01 23.60
CA GLU A 360 13.72 8.89 23.09
C GLU A 360 13.49 8.93 21.57
N SER A 361 13.65 10.09 20.94
CA SER A 361 13.58 10.25 19.48
C SER A 361 14.81 9.69 18.75
N SER A 362 15.92 9.45 19.46
CA SER A 362 17.15 8.92 18.88
C SER A 362 17.03 7.44 18.53
N MET A 363 17.63 7.02 17.43
CA MET A 363 17.71 5.61 17.04
C MET A 363 18.62 4.76 17.93
N LYS A 364 19.46 5.38 18.77
CA LYS A 364 20.21 4.70 19.85
C LYS A 364 19.34 4.43 21.09
N SER A 365 18.06 4.81 21.08
CA SER A 365 17.11 4.59 22.19
C SER A 365 15.98 3.61 21.80
N LEU A 366 14.87 3.61 22.55
CA LEU A 366 13.66 2.81 22.30
C LEU A 366 13.17 2.89 20.84
N GLN A 367 13.34 4.03 20.18
CA GLN A 367 12.93 4.21 18.78
C GLN A 367 13.67 3.29 17.80
N GLY A 368 14.92 2.93 18.10
CA GLY A 368 15.67 1.93 17.34
C GLY A 368 14.97 0.57 17.34
N TYR A 369 14.60 0.07 18.53
CA TYR A 369 13.86 -1.19 18.65
C TYR A 369 12.51 -1.14 17.92
N LYS A 370 11.74 -0.05 18.09
CA LYS A 370 10.45 0.16 17.41
C LYS A 370 10.57 0.04 15.89
N ALA A 371 11.54 0.75 15.30
CA ALA A 371 11.71 0.77 13.85
C ALA A 371 12.25 -0.56 13.29
N PHE A 372 13.29 -1.13 13.89
CA PHE A 372 13.96 -2.30 13.33
C PHE A 372 13.18 -3.61 13.54
N ILE A 373 12.47 -3.77 14.67
CA ILE A 373 11.63 -4.96 14.89
C ILE A 373 10.41 -4.93 13.96
N CYS A 374 9.79 -3.76 13.77
CA CYS A 374 8.74 -3.53 12.78
C CYS A 374 9.21 -3.97 11.37
N VAL A 375 10.38 -3.47 10.97
CA VAL A 375 11.03 -3.84 9.70
C VAL A 375 11.26 -5.35 9.59
N ALA A 376 11.78 -6.00 10.63
CA ALA A 376 12.08 -7.42 10.62
C ALA A 376 10.82 -8.29 10.41
N LEU A 377 9.71 -7.94 11.07
CA LEU A 377 8.41 -8.59 10.88
C LEU A 377 7.89 -8.45 9.44
N ILE A 378 7.85 -7.20 8.96
CA ILE A 378 7.32 -6.85 7.63
C ILE A 378 8.19 -7.48 6.53
N LEU A 379 9.51 -7.44 6.67
CA LEU A 379 10.44 -8.04 5.73
C LEU A 379 10.38 -9.57 5.75
N GLY A 380 10.28 -10.20 6.93
CA GLY A 380 10.18 -11.66 7.06
C GLY A 380 8.93 -12.22 6.39
N ASP A 381 7.78 -11.59 6.63
CA ASP A 381 6.52 -11.95 5.98
C ASP A 381 6.55 -11.70 4.46
N GLY A 382 6.95 -10.49 4.07
CA GLY A 382 6.99 -10.09 2.66
C GLY A 382 7.95 -10.96 1.84
N LEU A 383 9.14 -11.24 2.36
CA LEU A 383 10.15 -12.03 1.67
C LEU A 383 9.74 -13.50 1.56
N TYR A 384 9.09 -14.07 2.59
CA TYR A 384 8.51 -15.40 2.50
C TYR A 384 7.51 -15.50 1.35
N ASN A 385 6.56 -14.56 1.29
CA ASN A 385 5.54 -14.54 0.24
C ASN A 385 6.16 -14.27 -1.15
N PHE A 386 7.16 -13.41 -1.25
CA PHE A 386 7.90 -13.17 -2.48
C PHE A 386 8.59 -14.45 -2.99
N VAL A 387 9.37 -15.11 -2.14
CA VAL A 387 10.08 -16.36 -2.49
C VAL A 387 9.09 -17.46 -2.86
N LYS A 388 7.99 -17.60 -2.12
CA LYS A 388 6.91 -18.55 -2.44
C LYS A 388 6.35 -18.32 -3.83
N ILE A 389 6.02 -17.08 -4.19
CA ILE A 389 5.47 -16.75 -5.52
C ILE A 389 6.50 -16.99 -6.61
N VAL A 390 7.74 -16.56 -6.42
CA VAL A 390 8.82 -16.78 -7.38
C VAL A 390 9.03 -18.28 -7.60
N ALA A 391 9.09 -19.07 -6.53
CA ALA A 391 9.23 -20.52 -6.61
C ALA A 391 8.06 -21.19 -7.34
N LEU A 392 6.81 -20.80 -7.04
CA LEU A 392 5.62 -21.30 -7.73
C LEU A 392 5.61 -20.91 -9.21
N THR A 393 6.02 -19.69 -9.53
CA THR A 393 6.11 -19.18 -10.91
C THR A 393 7.15 -19.96 -11.70
N ILE A 394 8.36 -20.13 -11.13
CA ILE A 394 9.44 -20.90 -11.72
C ILE A 394 9.01 -22.35 -11.95
N LYS A 395 8.39 -23.00 -10.96
CA LYS A 395 7.88 -24.36 -11.09
C LYS A 395 6.85 -24.48 -12.22
N ASN A 396 5.90 -23.54 -12.29
CA ASN A 396 4.89 -23.52 -13.35
C ASN A 396 5.51 -23.30 -14.74
N LEU A 397 6.59 -22.51 -14.86
CA LEU A 397 7.33 -22.32 -16.10
C LEU A 397 8.06 -23.59 -16.54
N PHE A 398 8.69 -24.31 -15.61
CA PHE A 398 9.36 -25.59 -15.91
C PHE A 398 8.37 -26.71 -16.22
N ASP A 399 7.24 -26.77 -15.51
CA ASP A 399 6.15 -27.74 -15.76
C ASP A 399 5.37 -27.41 -17.05
N SER A 400 5.41 -26.15 -17.53
CA SER A 400 4.77 -25.72 -18.79
C SER A 400 5.41 -26.29 -20.07
N SER A 401 6.51 -27.05 -19.98
CA SER A 401 6.98 -27.87 -21.12
C SER A 401 6.22 -29.20 -21.28
N LYS A 402 5.35 -29.58 -20.32
CA LYS A 402 4.64 -30.88 -20.34
C LYS A 402 3.12 -30.83 -20.18
N LEU A 403 2.49 -29.65 -20.22
CA LEU A 403 1.03 -29.57 -20.05
C LEU A 403 0.37 -28.50 -20.94
N LYS A 404 0.43 -28.69 -22.27
CA LYS A 404 -0.71 -28.32 -23.11
C LYS A 404 -1.75 -29.44 -22.93
N ASN A 405 -2.93 -29.08 -22.44
CA ASN A 405 -4.07 -29.93 -22.07
C ASN A 405 -4.09 -30.39 -20.60
N ALA A 406 -4.56 -29.50 -19.71
CA ALA A 406 -5.54 -29.86 -18.66
C ALA A 406 -5.91 -28.62 -17.82
N LYS A 407 -7.09 -28.04 -18.09
CA LYS A 407 -8.14 -27.73 -17.10
C LYS A 407 -9.21 -26.81 -17.72
N LYS A 408 -10.24 -27.44 -18.26
CA LYS A 408 -11.63 -26.97 -18.15
C LYS A 408 -12.21 -27.76 -16.98
N GLY A 409 -12.75 -27.08 -15.97
CA GLY A 409 -13.38 -27.73 -14.82
C GLY A 409 -13.48 -26.84 -13.58
N GLU A 410 -14.66 -26.22 -13.47
CA GLU A 410 -15.43 -25.91 -12.24
C GLU A 410 -14.82 -25.00 -11.17
N ASP A 411 -15.18 -23.72 -11.25
CA ASP A 411 -16.22 -23.10 -10.40
C ASP A 411 -16.81 -21.96 -11.23
N MET A 412 -18.14 -21.83 -11.32
CA MET A 412 -18.77 -20.66 -11.96
C MET A 412 -18.51 -19.41 -11.10
N PRO A 413 -17.65 -18.47 -11.52
CA PRO A 413 -17.61 -17.15 -10.89
C PRO A 413 -18.81 -16.37 -11.46
N VAL A 414 -19.36 -15.47 -10.65
CA VAL A 414 -20.38 -14.50 -11.09
C VAL A 414 -19.95 -13.86 -12.41
N LEU A 415 -20.87 -13.74 -13.38
CA LEU A 415 -20.60 -13.21 -14.74
C LEU A 415 -19.81 -11.88 -14.71
N ASP A 416 -20.05 -11.06 -13.69
CA ASP A 416 -19.34 -9.81 -13.43
C ASP A 416 -17.86 -9.98 -13.01
N GLU A 417 -17.52 -10.99 -12.20
CA GLU A 417 -16.11 -11.28 -11.87
C GLU A 417 -15.35 -11.77 -13.11
N LEU A 418 -15.99 -12.62 -13.93
CA LEU A 418 -15.41 -13.08 -15.19
C LEU A 418 -15.15 -11.91 -16.15
N HIS A 419 -16.12 -11.02 -16.34
CA HIS A 419 -15.99 -9.87 -17.21
C HIS A 419 -14.89 -8.90 -16.72
N ARG A 420 -14.81 -8.64 -15.41
CA ARG A 420 -13.75 -7.81 -14.82
C ARG A 420 -12.37 -8.41 -14.99
N ASN A 421 -12.25 -9.72 -14.77
CA ASN A 421 -11.00 -10.44 -14.99
C ASN A 421 -10.63 -10.45 -16.48
N GLU A 422 -11.59 -10.59 -17.39
CA GLU A 422 -11.38 -10.56 -18.82
C GLU A 422 -10.85 -9.20 -19.29
N VAL A 423 -11.47 -8.09 -18.89
CA VAL A 423 -10.99 -6.74 -19.26
C VAL A 423 -9.58 -6.48 -18.71
N PHE A 424 -9.31 -6.86 -17.46
CA PHE A 424 -8.00 -6.68 -16.83
C PHE A 424 -6.89 -7.58 -17.43
N THR A 425 -7.27 -8.75 -17.96
CA THR A 425 -6.33 -9.70 -18.57
C THR A 425 -6.14 -9.52 -20.07
N THR A 426 -7.15 -9.01 -20.79
CA THR A 426 -7.13 -8.76 -22.24
C THR A 426 -6.15 -7.65 -22.61
N ASP A 427 -6.12 -6.55 -21.84
CA ASP A 427 -5.13 -5.50 -21.98
C ASP A 427 -3.82 -5.84 -21.24
N ASN A 428 -3.27 -7.01 -21.54
CA ASN A 428 -1.99 -7.43 -20.95
C ASN A 428 -0.85 -6.57 -21.49
N ILE A 429 0.07 -6.23 -20.59
CA ILE A 429 1.34 -5.59 -20.97
C ILE A 429 2.36 -6.71 -21.10
N PRO A 430 3.03 -6.85 -22.25
CA PRO A 430 4.03 -7.89 -22.42
C PRO A 430 5.10 -7.78 -21.32
N SER A 431 5.35 -8.86 -20.59
CA SER A 431 6.31 -8.84 -19.48
C SER A 431 7.70 -8.41 -19.96
N TRP A 432 8.09 -8.77 -21.18
CA TRP A 432 9.33 -8.29 -21.82
C TRP A 432 9.43 -6.75 -21.87
N LEU A 433 8.32 -6.05 -22.14
CA LEU A 433 8.30 -4.59 -22.17
C LEU A 433 8.52 -3.99 -20.78
N ALA A 434 7.92 -4.60 -19.74
CA ALA A 434 8.14 -4.17 -18.37
C ALA A 434 9.60 -4.41 -17.92
N PHE A 435 10.17 -5.58 -18.22
CA PHE A 435 11.56 -5.88 -17.88
C PHE A 435 12.56 -5.01 -18.64
N SER A 436 12.38 -4.84 -19.96
CA SER A 436 13.26 -3.97 -20.77
C SER A 436 13.16 -2.50 -20.35
N GLY A 437 11.95 -2.01 -20.07
CA GLY A 437 11.77 -0.66 -19.54
C GLY A 437 12.39 -0.48 -18.15
N TYR A 438 12.24 -1.47 -17.26
CA TYR A 438 12.89 -1.46 -15.95
C TYR A 438 14.41 -1.39 -16.07
N LEU A 439 15.01 -2.24 -16.91
CA LEU A 439 16.45 -2.26 -17.16
C LEU A 439 16.93 -0.95 -17.80
N GLY A 440 16.19 -0.41 -18.77
CA GLY A 440 16.52 0.85 -19.42
C GLY A 440 16.50 2.04 -18.45
N LEU A 441 15.45 2.17 -17.63
CA LEU A 441 15.36 3.23 -16.62
C LEU A 441 16.42 3.05 -15.52
N THR A 442 16.70 1.80 -15.12
CA THR A 442 17.78 1.49 -14.19
C THR A 442 19.13 1.93 -14.75
N PHE A 443 19.41 1.66 -16.02
CA PHE A 443 20.65 2.09 -16.68
C PHE A 443 20.79 3.62 -16.69
N ILE A 444 19.71 4.34 -17.00
CA ILE A 444 19.68 5.81 -16.94
C ILE A 444 19.99 6.29 -15.53
N ALA A 445 19.36 5.70 -14.50
CA ALA A 445 19.60 6.07 -13.11
C ALA A 445 21.03 5.73 -12.64
N VAL A 446 21.62 4.62 -13.10
CA VAL A 446 23.01 4.23 -12.80
C VAL A 446 24.01 5.26 -13.33
N ILE A 447 23.68 6.00 -14.39
CA ILE A 447 24.52 7.09 -14.91
C ILE A 447 24.16 8.42 -14.24
N ALA A 448 22.87 8.76 -14.17
CA ALA A 448 22.41 10.06 -13.70
C ALA A 448 22.64 10.29 -12.20
N ILE A 449 22.43 9.27 -11.36
CA ILE A 449 22.58 9.40 -9.89
C ILE A 449 24.03 9.69 -9.50
N PRO A 450 25.05 8.94 -9.94
CA PRO A 450 26.45 9.27 -9.63
C PRO A 450 26.90 10.62 -10.17
N MET A 451 26.36 11.09 -11.29
CA MET A 451 26.65 12.44 -11.80
C MET A 451 26.05 13.54 -10.92
N MET A 452 24.92 13.28 -10.26
CA MET A 452 24.31 14.22 -9.31
C MET A 452 24.94 14.15 -7.92
N PHE A 453 25.41 12.97 -7.50
CA PHE A 453 25.95 12.68 -6.17
C PHE A 453 27.16 11.75 -6.33
N HIS A 454 28.37 12.31 -6.32
CA HIS A 454 29.60 11.54 -6.56
C HIS A 454 29.83 10.44 -5.49
N GLU A 455 29.28 10.64 -4.29
CA GLU A 455 29.28 9.71 -3.16
C GLU A 455 28.47 8.43 -3.49
N MET A 456 27.46 8.55 -4.35
CA MET A 456 26.67 7.42 -4.85
C MET A 456 27.33 6.79 -6.06
N LYS A 457 28.26 5.87 -5.81
CA LYS A 457 28.91 5.09 -6.87
C LYS A 457 27.90 4.22 -7.64
N TRP A 458 28.17 3.99 -8.92
CA TRP A 458 27.29 3.28 -9.84
C TRP A 458 26.87 1.89 -9.34
N TYR A 459 27.75 1.15 -8.66
CA TYR A 459 27.46 -0.19 -8.15
C TYR A 459 26.50 -0.19 -6.95
N TYR A 460 26.44 0.88 -6.16
CA TYR A 460 25.43 1.02 -5.10
C TYR A 460 24.03 1.13 -5.71
N VAL A 461 23.90 1.89 -6.80
CA VAL A 461 22.64 2.05 -7.54
C VAL A 461 22.17 0.74 -8.14
N VAL A 462 23.09 -0.04 -8.74
CA VAL A 462 22.77 -1.36 -9.32
C VAL A 462 22.23 -2.31 -8.25
N ILE A 463 22.88 -2.41 -7.09
CA ILE A 463 22.45 -3.32 -6.04
C ILE A 463 21.15 -2.87 -5.39
N ALA A 464 20.98 -1.57 -5.18
CA ALA A 464 19.72 -1.02 -4.68
C ALA A 464 18.55 -1.40 -5.61
N TYR A 465 18.69 -1.23 -6.93
CA TYR A 465 17.67 -1.64 -7.89
C TYR A 465 17.58 -3.16 -8.12
N LEU A 466 18.58 -3.95 -7.77
CA LEU A 466 18.45 -5.40 -7.79
C LEU A 466 17.54 -5.89 -6.66
N LEU A 467 17.66 -5.27 -5.47
CA LEU A 467 16.88 -5.64 -4.28
C LEU A 467 15.51 -4.97 -4.23
N ALA A 468 15.37 -3.78 -4.83
CA ALA A 468 14.17 -2.96 -4.70
C ALA A 468 12.87 -3.61 -5.20
N PRO A 469 12.82 -4.42 -6.28
CA PRO A 469 11.60 -5.11 -6.68
C PRO A 469 11.05 -6.08 -5.62
N ALA A 470 11.95 -6.78 -4.91
CA ALA A 470 11.56 -7.66 -3.81
C ALA A 470 10.95 -6.84 -2.66
N LEU A 471 11.60 -5.74 -2.27
CA LEU A 471 11.08 -4.82 -1.25
C LEU A 471 9.76 -4.16 -1.68
N GLY A 472 9.65 -3.78 -2.96
CA GLY A 472 8.45 -3.22 -3.56
C GLY A 472 7.28 -4.19 -3.49
N PHE A 473 7.53 -5.47 -3.81
CA PHE A 473 6.53 -6.52 -3.66
C PHE A 473 6.07 -6.66 -2.21
N CYS A 474 7.01 -6.72 -1.26
CA CYS A 474 6.69 -6.86 0.16
C CYS A 474 5.79 -5.72 0.64
N ASN A 475 6.14 -4.47 0.27
CA ASN A 475 5.37 -3.29 0.63
C ASN A 475 3.99 -3.27 -0.02
N ALA A 476 3.90 -3.56 -1.31
CA ALA A 476 2.62 -3.61 -2.02
C ALA A 476 1.72 -4.71 -1.46
N TYR A 477 2.28 -5.87 -1.08
CA TYR A 477 1.54 -6.93 -0.42
C TYR A 477 0.99 -6.47 0.94
N GLY A 478 1.83 -5.82 1.76
CA GLY A 478 1.41 -5.26 3.05
C GLY A 478 0.33 -4.20 2.89
N ALA A 479 0.53 -3.23 2.01
CA ALA A 479 -0.46 -2.19 1.69
C ALA A 479 -1.79 -2.79 1.18
N GLY A 480 -1.73 -3.87 0.40
CA GLY A 480 -2.92 -4.59 -0.05
C GLY A 480 -3.74 -5.24 1.06
N LEU A 481 -3.12 -5.56 2.20
CA LEU A 481 -3.78 -6.13 3.37
C LEU A 481 -4.25 -5.08 4.36
N THR A 482 -3.42 -4.08 4.68
CA THR A 482 -3.62 -3.13 5.79
C THR A 482 -4.00 -1.72 5.35
N ASP A 483 -3.94 -1.41 4.05
CA ASP A 483 -4.03 -0.06 3.47
C ASP A 483 -2.86 0.87 3.77
N ILE A 484 -1.79 0.34 4.38
CA ILE A 484 -0.70 1.15 4.91
C ILE A 484 0.57 0.95 4.07
N ASN A 485 1.04 2.04 3.46
CA ASN A 485 2.27 2.08 2.67
C ASN A 485 3.48 2.36 3.58
N MET A 486 4.37 1.37 3.76
CA MET A 486 5.51 1.41 4.66
C MET A 486 6.84 1.69 3.93
N ALA A 487 6.80 2.35 2.76
CA ALA A 487 7.99 2.66 1.97
C ALA A 487 9.11 3.35 2.76
N TYR A 488 8.77 4.21 3.73
CA TYR A 488 9.73 4.86 4.63
C TYR A 488 10.58 3.86 5.44
N ASN A 489 9.99 2.76 5.88
CA ASN A 489 10.69 1.74 6.66
C ASN A 489 11.66 0.94 5.80
N TYR A 490 11.24 0.55 4.60
CA TYR A 490 12.13 -0.08 3.61
C TYR A 490 13.25 0.86 3.16
N GLY A 491 12.95 2.14 2.98
CA GLY A 491 13.94 3.17 2.69
C GLY A 491 15.01 3.26 3.78
N LYS A 492 14.63 3.15 5.06
CA LYS A 492 15.60 3.14 6.18
C LYS A 492 16.53 1.93 6.11
N ILE A 493 16.05 0.74 5.71
CA ILE A 493 16.93 -0.43 5.51
C ILE A 493 18.01 -0.12 4.48
N ALA A 494 17.60 0.44 3.33
CA ALA A 494 18.53 0.83 2.27
C ALA A 494 19.52 1.90 2.77
N LEU A 495 19.04 2.86 3.56
CA LEU A 495 19.86 3.88 4.19
C LEU A 495 20.98 3.26 5.04
N PHE A 496 20.64 2.37 5.98
CA PHE A 496 21.63 1.75 6.87
C PHE A 496 22.62 0.87 6.10
N ILE A 497 22.16 0.07 5.14
CA ILE A 497 23.03 -0.80 4.34
C ILE A 497 24.02 0.03 3.51
N LEU A 498 23.53 1.05 2.82
CA LEU A 498 24.36 1.87 1.93
C LEU A 498 25.25 2.83 2.70
N ALA A 499 24.79 3.39 3.82
CA ALA A 499 25.63 4.22 4.68
C ALA A 499 26.78 3.43 5.28
N ALA A 500 26.51 2.23 5.82
CA ALA A 500 27.53 1.35 6.38
C ALA A 500 28.55 0.93 5.31
N TRP A 501 28.08 0.67 4.08
CA TRP A 501 28.94 0.19 3.01
C TRP A 501 29.76 1.29 2.33
N ALA A 502 29.23 2.52 2.25
CA ALA A 502 29.98 3.66 1.72
C ALA A 502 31.02 4.21 2.71
N GLY A 503 30.95 3.83 3.99
CA GLY A 503 31.96 4.14 5.00
C GLY A 503 31.91 5.61 5.46
N LYS A 504 32.91 6.01 6.26
CA LYS A 504 32.91 7.31 6.96
C LYS A 504 32.90 8.52 6.05
N ASP A 505 33.54 8.43 4.88
CA ASP A 505 33.76 9.59 4.00
C ASP A 505 32.56 9.88 3.09
N SER A 506 31.69 8.91 2.83
CA SER A 506 30.59 9.06 1.86
C SER A 506 29.26 8.48 2.33
N GLY A 507 29.23 7.88 3.52
CA GLY A 507 28.11 7.10 4.02
C GLY A 507 26.83 7.90 4.23
N VAL A 508 26.91 9.13 4.73
CA VAL A 508 25.71 9.94 5.00
C VAL A 508 24.97 10.28 3.71
N VAL A 509 25.67 10.83 2.72
CA VAL A 509 25.07 11.23 1.43
C VAL A 509 24.61 9.98 0.67
N ALA A 510 25.45 8.94 0.59
CA ALA A 510 25.09 7.70 -0.10
C ALA A 510 23.88 7.01 0.55
N GLY A 511 23.82 6.99 1.88
CA GLY A 511 22.69 6.45 2.64
C GLY A 511 21.40 7.22 2.38
N LEU A 512 21.42 8.56 2.44
CA LEU A 512 20.23 9.40 2.21
C LEU A 512 19.72 9.31 0.76
N VAL A 513 20.62 9.35 -0.22
CA VAL A 513 20.24 9.24 -1.65
C VAL A 513 19.75 7.83 -1.98
N GLY A 514 20.45 6.80 -1.47
CA GLY A 514 20.05 5.40 -1.62
C GLY A 514 18.72 5.08 -0.94
N CYS A 515 18.46 5.69 0.22
CA CYS A 515 17.16 5.67 0.89
C CYS A 515 16.06 6.16 -0.04
N GLY A 516 16.27 7.34 -0.66
CA GLY A 516 15.31 7.95 -1.57
C GLY A 516 15.02 7.09 -2.78
N LEU A 517 16.06 6.48 -3.35
CA LEU A 517 15.95 5.59 -4.51
C LEU A 517 15.06 4.37 -4.21
N VAL A 518 15.35 3.64 -3.13
CA VAL A 518 14.56 2.46 -2.75
C VAL A 518 13.17 2.87 -2.29
N LYS A 519 13.03 3.91 -1.45
CA LYS A 519 11.74 4.40 -0.97
C LYS A 519 10.83 4.81 -2.13
N SER A 520 11.34 5.58 -3.10
CA SER A 520 10.56 6.07 -4.23
C SER A 520 10.01 4.90 -5.06
N LEU A 521 10.85 3.92 -5.37
CA LEU A 521 10.44 2.72 -6.09
C LEU A 521 9.36 1.95 -5.30
N VAL A 522 9.63 1.65 -4.04
CA VAL A 522 8.75 0.87 -3.16
C VAL A 522 7.40 1.56 -2.94
N SER A 523 7.39 2.89 -2.81
CA SER A 523 6.17 3.69 -2.65
C SER A 523 5.33 3.68 -3.92
N ILE A 524 5.92 4.02 -5.06
CA ILE A 524 5.21 4.14 -6.34
C ILE A 524 4.69 2.78 -6.80
N SER A 525 5.45 1.71 -6.57
CA SER A 525 4.99 0.35 -6.85
C SER A 525 3.76 -0.04 -6.04
N ALA A 526 3.67 0.35 -4.76
CA ALA A 526 2.49 0.08 -3.94
C ALA A 526 1.28 0.94 -4.38
N ASP A 527 1.49 2.23 -4.62
CA ASP A 527 0.44 3.14 -5.11
C ASP A 527 -0.15 2.64 -6.44
N LEU A 528 0.71 2.19 -7.37
CA LEU A 528 0.26 1.60 -8.63
C LEU A 528 -0.61 0.35 -8.44
N MET A 529 -0.35 -0.46 -7.41
CA MET A 529 -1.22 -1.61 -7.10
C MET A 529 -2.58 -1.17 -6.53
N HIS A 530 -2.64 -0.10 -5.73
CA HIS A 530 -3.91 0.52 -5.34
C HIS A 530 -4.70 0.95 -6.57
N ASP A 531 -4.06 1.68 -7.49
CA ASP A 531 -4.69 2.17 -8.70
C ASP A 531 -5.13 1.02 -9.63
N PHE A 532 -4.36 -0.07 -9.74
CA PHE A 532 -4.80 -1.27 -10.45
C PHE A 532 -6.00 -1.95 -9.79
N LYS A 533 -6.10 -1.96 -8.46
CA LYS A 533 -7.30 -2.46 -7.79
C LYS A 533 -8.51 -1.61 -8.16
N THR A 534 -8.37 -0.28 -8.12
CA THR A 534 -9.43 0.63 -8.52
C THR A 534 -9.81 0.44 -9.99
N GLY A 535 -8.83 0.30 -10.88
CA GLY A 535 -9.03 0.02 -12.30
C GLY A 535 -9.77 -1.30 -12.55
N HIS A 536 -9.41 -2.37 -11.84
CA HIS A 536 -10.07 -3.68 -11.92
C HIS A 536 -11.55 -3.62 -11.47
N LEU A 537 -11.86 -2.83 -10.45
CA LEU A 537 -13.22 -2.64 -9.94
C LEU A 537 -14.06 -1.68 -10.80
N THR A 538 -13.43 -0.75 -11.52
CA THR A 538 -14.11 0.25 -12.39
C THR A 538 -14.12 -0.13 -13.87
N LEU A 539 -13.61 -1.32 -14.23
CA LEU A 539 -13.47 -1.78 -15.61
C LEU A 539 -12.64 -0.81 -16.47
N THR A 540 -11.57 -0.27 -15.87
CA THR A 540 -10.60 0.61 -16.52
C THR A 540 -9.41 -0.19 -17.01
N SER A 541 -8.87 0.15 -18.20
CA SER A 541 -7.78 -0.61 -18.80
C SER A 541 -6.48 -0.45 -18.00
N PRO A 542 -5.75 -1.53 -17.69
CA PRO A 542 -4.44 -1.45 -17.05
C PRO A 542 -3.42 -0.61 -17.83
N ARG A 543 -3.56 -0.52 -19.16
CA ARG A 543 -2.67 0.32 -20.00
C ARG A 543 -2.92 1.80 -19.73
N SER A 544 -4.18 2.22 -19.68
CA SER A 544 -4.57 3.59 -19.31
C SER A 544 -4.04 3.94 -17.92
N MET A 545 -4.11 3.01 -16.97
CA MET A 545 -3.62 3.23 -15.60
C MET A 545 -2.11 3.49 -15.56
N ILE A 546 -1.28 2.68 -16.24
CA ILE A 546 0.16 2.93 -16.27
C ILE A 546 0.49 4.27 -16.91
N ILE A 547 -0.18 4.61 -18.02
CA ILE A 547 0.06 5.89 -18.71
C ILE A 547 -0.39 7.06 -17.82
N ALA A 548 -1.53 6.94 -17.14
CA ALA A 548 -2.01 7.93 -16.19
C ALA A 548 -1.03 8.11 -15.01
N GLN A 549 -0.50 7.01 -14.46
CA GLN A 549 0.52 7.02 -13.42
C GLN A 549 1.78 7.72 -13.93
N ALA A 550 2.27 7.36 -15.12
CA ALA A 550 3.46 7.95 -15.71
C ALA A 550 3.32 9.46 -15.92
N ILE A 551 2.19 9.91 -16.48
CA ILE A 551 1.90 11.34 -16.67
C ILE A 551 1.81 12.05 -15.31
N GLY A 552 1.09 11.47 -14.35
CA GLY A 552 0.99 12.02 -13.00
C GLY A 552 2.34 12.10 -12.30
N THR A 553 3.20 11.10 -12.46
CA THR A 553 4.58 11.11 -11.96
C THR A 553 5.41 12.21 -12.62
N VAL A 554 5.32 12.43 -13.94
CA VAL A 554 5.98 13.57 -14.62
C VAL A 554 5.51 14.89 -13.98
N MET A 555 4.19 15.08 -13.86
CA MET A 555 3.61 16.27 -13.24
C MET A 555 4.15 16.45 -11.81
N GLY A 556 4.16 15.38 -11.01
CA GLY A 556 4.64 15.39 -9.63
C GLY A 556 6.14 15.71 -9.51
N CYS A 557 6.98 15.22 -10.42
CA CYS A 557 8.42 15.51 -10.44
C CYS A 557 8.74 16.99 -10.71
N VAL A 558 7.81 17.72 -11.35
CA VAL A 558 7.94 19.17 -11.61
C VAL A 558 7.24 19.97 -10.51
N ILE A 559 5.98 19.65 -10.21
CA ILE A 559 5.14 20.40 -9.26
C ILE A 559 5.66 20.27 -7.83
N SER A 560 6.14 19.09 -7.41
CA SER A 560 6.55 18.90 -6.01
C SER A 560 7.79 19.72 -5.64
N PRO A 561 8.87 19.76 -6.46
CA PRO A 561 9.97 20.68 -6.22
C PRO A 561 9.55 22.15 -6.23
N LEU A 562 8.72 22.58 -7.18
CA LEU A 562 8.21 23.97 -7.22
C LEU A 562 7.43 24.33 -5.96
N THR A 563 6.57 23.42 -5.51
CA THR A 563 5.78 23.57 -4.29
C THR A 563 6.69 23.62 -3.08
N PHE A 564 7.66 22.71 -2.97
CA PHE A 564 8.64 22.71 -1.88
C PHE A 564 9.40 24.04 -1.84
N PHE A 565 9.84 24.56 -2.99
CA PHE A 565 10.56 25.83 -3.06
C PHE A 565 9.71 27.04 -2.70
N LEU A 566 8.40 27.00 -3.00
CA LEU A 566 7.46 28.02 -2.54
C LEU A 566 7.47 28.08 -1.00
N PHE A 567 7.42 26.93 -0.32
CA PHE A 567 7.50 26.90 1.14
C PHE A 567 8.91 27.26 1.66
N TYR A 568 9.95 26.71 1.04
CA TYR A 568 11.34 26.88 1.46
C TYR A 568 11.84 28.32 1.35
N SER A 569 11.32 29.08 0.37
CA SER A 569 11.65 30.50 0.21
C SER A 569 10.78 31.41 1.08
N ALA A 570 9.54 31.00 1.38
CA ALA A 570 8.58 31.82 2.12
C ALA A 570 8.64 31.64 3.65
N PHE A 571 9.14 30.50 4.13
CA PHE A 571 9.12 30.14 5.55
C PHE A 571 10.47 29.61 6.04
N ASP A 572 10.70 29.73 7.34
CA ASP A 572 11.90 29.23 8.01
C ASP A 572 11.84 27.71 8.23
N ILE A 573 12.00 26.94 7.15
CA ILE A 573 11.93 25.48 7.18
C ILE A 573 13.14 24.87 7.90
N GLY A 574 12.88 23.90 8.76
CA GLY A 574 13.91 23.17 9.49
C GLY A 574 14.33 23.85 10.78
N ASN A 575 13.56 24.84 11.26
CA ASN A 575 13.77 25.45 12.57
C ASN A 575 13.07 24.61 13.67
N PRO A 576 13.80 23.96 14.60
CA PRO A 576 13.20 23.14 15.66
C PRO A 576 12.23 23.90 16.57
N GLU A 577 12.43 25.20 16.74
CA GLU A 577 11.61 26.09 17.58
C GLU A 577 10.47 26.75 16.78
N GLY A 578 10.53 26.69 15.45
CA GLY A 578 9.55 27.29 14.56
C GLY A 578 8.31 26.40 14.34
N TYR A 579 7.33 26.93 13.60
CA TYR A 579 6.17 26.15 13.15
C TYR A 579 6.55 25.10 12.09
N TRP A 580 7.53 25.41 11.23
CA TRP A 580 7.98 24.58 10.11
C TRP A 580 9.21 23.73 10.49
N LYS A 581 9.04 22.89 11.52
CA LYS A 581 10.14 22.13 12.13
C LYS A 581 10.83 21.14 11.19
N ALA A 582 10.09 20.59 10.21
CA ALA A 582 10.54 19.48 9.35
C ALA A 582 11.28 18.38 10.15
N PRO A 583 10.65 17.80 11.19
CA PRO A 583 11.33 17.01 12.22
C PRO A 583 12.03 15.77 11.66
N TYR A 584 11.55 15.24 10.54
CA TYR A 584 12.13 14.07 9.91
C TYR A 584 13.44 14.34 9.17
N ALA A 585 13.76 15.57 8.77
CA ALA A 585 15.01 15.86 8.07
C ALA A 585 16.22 15.55 8.94
N LEU A 586 16.25 16.11 10.16
CA LEU A 586 17.31 15.87 11.14
C LEU A 586 17.36 14.41 11.58
N VAL A 587 16.20 13.80 11.80
CA VAL A 587 16.07 12.39 12.19
C VAL A 587 16.65 11.45 11.11
N TYR A 588 16.41 11.73 9.82
CA TYR A 588 16.99 10.96 8.72
C TYR A 588 18.49 11.17 8.57
N ARG A 589 19.00 12.39 8.76
CA ARG A 589 20.44 12.64 8.74
C ARG A 589 21.16 11.91 9.87
N ASN A 590 20.64 12.01 11.10
CA ASN A 590 21.21 11.30 12.25
C ASN A 590 21.13 9.78 12.09
N MET A 591 20.10 9.26 11.41
CA MET A 591 20.06 7.86 11.00
C MET A 591 21.18 7.49 10.02
N ALA A 592 21.47 8.36 9.06
CA ALA A 592 22.51 8.11 8.08
C ALA A 592 23.90 8.12 8.73
N ILE A 593 24.14 9.06 9.65
CA ILE A 593 25.33 9.10 10.51
C ILE A 593 25.45 7.80 11.32
N LEU A 594 24.37 7.38 11.99
CA LEU A 594 24.33 6.11 12.70
C LEU A 594 24.61 4.91 11.78
N GLY A 595 24.10 4.97 10.55
CA GLY A 595 24.32 3.94 9.54
C GLY A 595 25.78 3.79 9.15
N VAL A 596 26.58 4.87 9.19
CA VAL A 596 28.03 4.81 8.95
C VAL A 596 28.75 3.92 9.98
N GLU A 597 28.35 4.00 11.25
CA GLU A 597 28.85 3.14 12.33
C GLU A 597 28.39 1.68 12.19
N GLY A 598 27.46 1.40 11.26
CA GLY A 598 26.89 0.08 11.00
C GLY A 598 25.90 -0.39 12.06
N PHE A 599 25.51 -1.67 12.00
CA PHE A 599 24.54 -2.25 12.93
C PHE A 599 25.07 -2.35 14.38
N SER A 600 26.38 -2.18 14.59
CA SER A 600 27.00 -2.10 15.91
C SER A 600 26.55 -0.90 16.73
N ALA A 601 26.02 0.14 16.08
CA ALA A 601 25.56 1.34 16.74
C ALA A 601 24.10 1.25 17.25
N LEU A 602 23.42 0.14 16.95
CA LEU A 602 22.09 -0.12 17.47
C LEU A 602 22.12 -0.49 18.96
N PRO A 603 21.02 -0.23 19.68
CA PRO A 603 20.89 -0.64 21.07
C PRO A 603 21.19 -2.13 21.32
N GLN A 604 21.59 -2.48 22.54
CA GLN A 604 21.95 -3.86 22.88
C GLN A 604 20.78 -4.82 22.59
N HIS A 605 21.09 -6.03 22.13
CA HIS A 605 20.11 -7.06 21.77
C HIS A 605 19.12 -6.70 20.64
N CYS A 606 19.17 -5.49 20.05
CA CYS A 606 18.23 -5.07 19.00
C CYS A 606 18.25 -6.02 17.79
N LEU A 607 19.43 -6.38 17.29
CA LEU A 607 19.57 -7.33 16.18
C LEU A 607 19.10 -8.75 16.53
N GLN A 608 19.33 -9.20 17.76
CA GLN A 608 18.89 -10.53 18.22
C GLN A 608 17.36 -10.62 18.21
N LEU A 609 16.70 -9.57 18.71
CA LEU A 609 15.25 -9.44 18.62
C LEU A 609 14.77 -9.40 17.15
N CYS A 610 15.46 -8.65 16.29
CA CYS A 610 15.13 -8.61 14.86
C CYS A 610 15.21 -10.00 14.21
N TYR A 611 16.26 -10.78 14.48
CA TYR A 611 16.36 -12.15 13.97
C TYR A 611 15.26 -13.06 14.53
N GLY A 612 14.92 -12.92 15.81
CA GLY A 612 13.81 -13.66 16.43
C GLY A 612 12.46 -13.35 15.79
N PHE A 613 12.14 -12.07 15.60
CA PHE A 613 10.89 -11.63 14.98
C PHE A 613 10.82 -11.94 13.48
N PHE A 614 11.94 -11.85 12.76
CA PHE A 614 12.03 -12.31 11.38
C PHE A 614 11.76 -13.82 11.29
N GLY A 615 12.38 -14.61 12.17
CA GLY A 615 12.16 -16.05 12.27
C GLY A 615 10.71 -16.39 12.62
N PHE A 616 10.10 -15.66 13.55
CA PHE A 616 8.68 -15.76 13.88
C PHE A 616 7.79 -15.48 12.66
N ALA A 617 8.07 -14.43 11.89
CA ALA A 617 7.28 -14.09 10.72
C ALA A 617 7.32 -15.20 9.66
N VAL A 618 8.50 -15.77 9.41
CA VAL A 618 8.68 -16.91 8.51
C VAL A 618 7.96 -18.16 9.05
N ALA A 619 8.11 -18.45 10.35
CA ALA A 619 7.48 -19.59 10.99
C ALA A 619 5.95 -19.50 10.96
N ALA A 620 5.37 -18.34 11.29
CA ALA A 620 3.93 -18.11 11.25
C ALA A 620 3.37 -18.33 9.83
N ASN A 621 4.06 -17.83 8.81
CA ASN A 621 3.66 -18.08 7.43
C ASN A 621 3.75 -19.56 7.04
N LEU A 622 4.83 -20.24 7.44
CA LEU A 622 4.99 -21.66 7.19
C LEU A 622 3.90 -22.48 7.90
N THR A 623 3.57 -22.15 9.15
CA THR A 623 2.46 -22.75 9.90
C THR A 623 1.13 -22.52 9.18
N ARG A 624 0.87 -21.29 8.72
CA ARG A 624 -0.34 -20.96 7.96
C ARG A 624 -0.47 -21.78 6.69
N ASP A 625 0.63 -22.03 5.98
CA ASP A 625 0.64 -22.78 4.72
C ASP A 625 0.61 -24.30 4.91
N LEU A 626 1.18 -24.83 6.00
CA LEU A 626 1.24 -26.27 6.28
C LEU A 626 0.03 -26.79 7.08
N CYS A 627 -0.60 -25.94 7.90
CA CYS A 627 -1.72 -26.34 8.73
C CYS A 627 -3.02 -26.51 7.92
N PRO A 628 -3.93 -27.41 8.35
CA PRO A 628 -5.27 -27.50 7.77
C PRO A 628 -5.99 -26.14 7.81
N PRO A 629 -6.87 -25.84 6.83
CA PRO A 629 -7.52 -24.53 6.70
C PRO A 629 -8.34 -24.14 7.93
N LYS A 630 -8.77 -25.11 8.75
CA LYS A 630 -9.49 -24.86 10.01
C LYS A 630 -8.62 -24.14 11.06
N TYR A 631 -7.32 -24.42 11.08
CA TYR A 631 -6.35 -23.80 12.01
C TYR A 631 -5.54 -22.68 11.33
N GLY A 632 -5.18 -22.85 10.06
CA GLY A 632 -4.43 -21.86 9.29
C GLY A 632 -5.13 -20.50 9.17
N ARG A 633 -6.48 -20.47 9.19
CA ARG A 633 -7.27 -19.23 9.15
C ARG A 633 -7.16 -18.36 10.41
N TRP A 634 -6.70 -18.92 11.53
CA TRP A 634 -6.54 -18.20 12.79
C TRP A 634 -5.11 -17.75 13.06
N VAL A 635 -4.16 -18.16 12.22
CA VAL A 635 -2.77 -17.73 12.35
C VAL A 635 -2.72 -16.23 12.01
N PRO A 636 -2.20 -15.38 12.92
CA PRO A 636 -2.13 -13.95 12.68
C PRO A 636 -1.20 -13.66 11.51
N LEU A 637 -1.37 -12.48 10.92
CA LEU A 637 -0.57 -12.01 9.79
C LEU A 637 0.61 -11.19 10.34
N PRO A 638 1.85 -11.70 10.30
CA PRO A 638 3.01 -10.97 10.85
C PRO A 638 3.22 -9.59 10.22
N MET A 639 2.94 -9.44 8.92
CA MET A 639 2.94 -8.15 8.24
C MET A 639 2.00 -7.13 8.91
N ALA A 640 0.76 -7.54 9.21
CA ALA A 640 -0.20 -6.67 9.88
C ALA A 640 0.22 -6.40 11.33
N MET A 641 0.69 -7.42 12.05
CA MET A 641 1.22 -7.25 13.41
C MET A 641 2.40 -6.27 13.50
N GLY A 642 3.19 -6.11 12.43
CA GLY A 642 4.34 -5.23 12.41
C GLY A 642 3.98 -3.74 12.38
N VAL A 643 2.83 -3.36 11.83
CA VAL A 643 2.47 -1.93 11.66
C VAL A 643 2.36 -1.17 13.00
N PRO A 644 1.68 -1.70 14.04
CA PRO A 644 1.57 -1.03 15.33
C PRO A 644 2.86 -0.84 16.11
N PHE A 645 3.89 -1.63 15.82
CA PHE A 645 5.20 -1.47 16.47
C PHE A 645 5.76 -0.06 16.27
N LEU A 646 5.39 0.61 15.17
CA LEU A 646 5.80 1.96 14.85
C LEU A 646 4.66 2.99 15.02
N VAL A 647 3.46 2.67 14.53
CA VAL A 647 2.37 3.67 14.41
C VAL A 647 1.71 3.97 15.76
N GLY A 648 1.65 3.00 16.68
CA GLY A 648 0.91 3.14 17.94
C GLY A 648 -0.21 2.11 18.06
N ALA A 649 -0.82 1.97 19.23
CA ALA A 649 -1.97 1.11 19.45
C ALA A 649 -3.31 1.75 19.05
N SER A 650 -3.37 3.09 18.99
CA SER A 650 -4.61 3.84 18.73
C SER A 650 -5.24 3.46 17.38
N PHE A 651 -4.47 3.52 16.30
CA PHE A 651 -4.99 3.17 14.96
C PHE A 651 -5.49 1.71 14.88
N ALA A 652 -4.87 0.78 15.61
CA ALA A 652 -5.31 -0.62 15.65
C ALA A 652 -6.67 -0.75 16.34
N ILE A 653 -6.92 0.04 17.39
CA ILE A 653 -8.21 0.14 18.06
C ILE A 653 -9.27 0.67 17.11
N ASP A 654 -8.98 1.75 16.37
CA ASP A 654 -9.94 2.36 15.44
C ASP A 654 -10.34 1.38 14.32
N MET A 655 -9.35 0.66 13.75
CA MET A 655 -9.61 -0.36 12.74
C MET A 655 -10.42 -1.54 13.31
N CYS A 656 -10.16 -1.95 14.54
CA CYS A 656 -10.96 -2.97 15.24
C CYS A 656 -12.40 -2.52 15.47
N ILE A 657 -12.64 -1.25 15.81
CA ILE A 657 -13.99 -0.68 15.93
C ILE A 657 -14.73 -0.75 14.59
N GLY A 658 -14.05 -0.45 13.48
CA GLY A 658 -14.60 -0.63 12.13
C GLY A 658 -15.08 -2.06 11.87
N SER A 659 -14.25 -3.05 12.24
CA SER A 659 -14.64 -4.46 12.16
C SER A 659 -15.79 -4.85 13.09
N LEU A 660 -15.85 -4.27 14.30
CA LEU A 660 -16.96 -4.49 15.23
C LEU A 660 -18.27 -3.96 14.65
N ILE A 661 -18.25 -2.76 14.05
CA ILE A 661 -19.42 -2.17 13.36
C ILE A 661 -19.92 -3.12 12.27
N VAL A 662 -19.03 -3.64 11.44
CA VAL A 662 -19.38 -4.58 10.35
C VAL A 662 -19.92 -5.90 10.91
N PHE A 663 -19.29 -6.42 11.97
CA PHE A 663 -19.74 -7.65 12.62
C PHE A 663 -21.14 -7.51 13.20
N THR A 664 -21.41 -6.43 13.94
CA THR A 664 -22.75 -6.15 14.48
C THR A 664 -23.76 -5.93 13.36
N TRP A 665 -23.40 -5.23 12.28
CA TRP A 665 -24.31 -5.03 11.14
C TRP A 665 -24.64 -6.36 10.45
N HIS A 666 -23.67 -7.26 10.28
CA HIS A 666 -23.94 -8.60 9.73
C HIS A 666 -24.84 -9.46 10.61
N ILE A 667 -24.84 -9.26 11.93
CA ILE A 667 -25.78 -9.94 12.84
C ILE A 667 -27.20 -9.40 12.62
N ILE A 668 -27.35 -8.09 12.40
CA ILE A 668 -28.66 -7.43 12.23
C ILE A 668 -29.24 -7.70 10.83
N ASP A 669 -28.47 -7.43 9.77
CA ASP A 669 -28.91 -7.54 8.38
C ASP A 669 -27.74 -7.87 7.44
N LYS A 670 -27.61 -9.15 7.10
CA LYS A 670 -26.54 -9.65 6.22
C LYS A 670 -26.62 -9.09 4.80
N SER A 671 -27.84 -8.93 4.28
CA SER A 671 -28.08 -8.55 2.88
C SER A 671 -27.70 -7.10 2.64
N LYS A 672 -28.11 -6.21 3.53
CA LYS A 672 -27.83 -4.78 3.46
C LYS A 672 -26.39 -4.46 3.84
N ALA A 673 -25.80 -5.19 4.80
CA ALA A 673 -24.41 -5.00 5.18
C ALA A 673 -23.46 -5.21 4.00
N ALA A 674 -23.61 -6.29 3.23
CA ALA A 674 -22.73 -6.59 2.10
C ALA A 674 -22.69 -5.46 1.04
N LEU A 675 -23.83 -4.79 0.82
CA LEU A 675 -23.98 -3.75 -0.20
C LEU A 675 -23.62 -2.35 0.30
N MET A 676 -23.89 -2.06 1.57
CA MET A 676 -23.74 -0.71 2.14
C MET A 676 -22.41 -0.48 2.85
N VAL A 677 -21.78 -1.52 3.40
CA VAL A 677 -20.51 -1.38 4.15
C VAL A 677 -19.44 -0.66 3.32
N PRO A 678 -19.17 -1.03 2.05
CA PRO A 678 -18.17 -0.33 1.26
C PRO A 678 -18.53 1.14 1.01
N ALA A 679 -19.81 1.47 0.79
CA ALA A 679 -20.27 2.84 0.56
C ALA A 679 -20.16 3.70 1.84
N VAL A 680 -20.54 3.15 3.00
CA VAL A 680 -20.41 3.82 4.31
C VAL A 680 -18.94 4.04 4.65
N ALA A 681 -18.11 3.01 4.53
CA ALA A 681 -16.68 3.10 4.77
C ALA A 681 -16.00 4.14 3.87
N SER A 682 -16.36 4.17 2.59
CA SER A 682 -15.88 5.18 1.63
C SER A 682 -16.30 6.59 2.04
N GLY A 683 -17.53 6.76 2.54
CA GLY A 683 -18.02 8.04 3.08
C GLY A 683 -17.21 8.51 4.28
N LEU A 684 -16.93 7.61 5.24
CA LEU A 684 -16.12 7.91 6.42
C LEU A 684 -14.68 8.34 6.03
N ILE A 685 -14.01 7.56 5.18
CA ILE A 685 -12.65 7.86 4.69
C ILE A 685 -12.63 9.18 3.91
N CYS A 686 -13.60 9.38 3.01
CA CYS A 686 -13.62 10.56 2.16
C CYS A 686 -13.94 11.85 2.92
N GLY A 687 -14.85 11.80 3.90
CA GLY A 687 -15.25 12.99 4.66
C GLY A 687 -14.11 13.54 5.50
N ASP A 688 -13.43 12.66 6.23
CA ASP A 688 -12.28 12.99 7.06
C ASP A 688 -11.09 13.42 6.18
N GLY A 689 -10.79 12.65 5.12
CA GLY A 689 -9.75 12.99 4.15
C GLY A 689 -9.98 14.33 3.42
N LEU A 690 -11.24 14.71 3.15
CA LEU A 690 -11.55 15.98 2.51
C LEU A 690 -11.46 17.16 3.49
N TRP A 691 -11.74 16.98 4.77
CA TRP A 691 -11.60 18.03 5.78
C TRP A 691 -10.15 18.53 5.94
N ILE A 692 -9.17 17.69 5.60
CA ILE A 692 -7.76 18.06 5.57
C ILE A 692 -7.50 19.24 4.63
N PHE A 693 -8.30 19.39 3.55
CA PHE A 693 -8.18 20.51 2.61
C PHE A 693 -8.47 21.86 3.30
N PRO A 694 -9.68 22.12 3.84
CA PRO A 694 -9.94 23.35 4.59
C PRO A 694 -9.00 23.56 5.77
N ALA A 695 -8.73 22.52 6.56
CA ALA A 695 -7.84 22.62 7.72
C ALA A 695 -6.41 23.07 7.32
N SER A 696 -5.91 22.59 6.19
CA SER A 696 -4.61 23.00 5.67
C SER A 696 -4.62 24.42 5.14
N LEU A 697 -5.70 24.87 4.48
CA LEU A 697 -5.85 26.27 4.06
C LEU A 697 -5.91 27.24 5.25
N LEU A 698 -6.66 26.88 6.30
CA LEU A 698 -6.72 27.67 7.54
C LEU A 698 -5.34 27.75 8.20
N ALA A 699 -4.62 26.63 8.26
CA ALA A 699 -3.25 26.61 8.78
C ALA A 699 -2.30 27.47 7.93
N LEU A 700 -2.43 27.47 6.59
CA LEU A 700 -1.65 28.35 5.70
C LEU A 700 -1.98 29.83 5.92
N ALA A 701 -3.24 30.15 6.23
CA ALA A 701 -3.68 31.49 6.64
C ALA A 701 -3.26 31.86 8.08
N LYS A 702 -2.44 31.03 8.74
CA LYS A 702 -2.01 31.18 10.15
C LYS A 702 -3.18 31.19 11.15
N ILE A 703 -4.30 30.56 10.79
CA ILE A 703 -5.44 30.37 11.68
C ILE A 703 -5.20 29.05 12.42
N SER A 704 -4.86 29.16 13.70
CA SER A 704 -4.77 28.01 14.60
C SER A 704 -6.16 27.59 15.07
N PRO A 705 -6.36 26.32 15.42
CA PRO A 705 -7.59 25.92 16.07
C PRO A 705 -7.77 26.67 17.41
N PRO A 706 -8.99 27.08 17.75
CA PRO A 706 -9.23 28.07 18.80
C PRO A 706 -9.11 27.53 20.22
N MET A 707 -9.31 26.22 20.43
CA MET A 707 -9.26 25.62 21.76
C MET A 707 -8.29 24.44 21.78
N CYS A 708 -7.62 24.23 22.91
CA CYS A 708 -6.90 23.00 23.22
C CYS A 708 -7.69 22.24 24.29
N MET A 709 -8.15 21.03 23.97
CA MET A 709 -8.70 20.11 24.96
C MET A 709 -7.60 19.14 25.42
N ALA A 710 -7.20 19.22 26.69
CA ALA A 710 -6.19 18.34 27.27
C ALA A 710 -6.78 17.53 28.43
N PHE A 711 -6.31 16.29 28.58
CA PHE A 711 -6.76 15.37 29.62
C PHE A 711 -5.64 15.17 30.63
N ARG A 712 -5.90 15.47 31.90
CA ARG A 712 -4.92 15.37 33.00
C ARG A 712 -5.54 14.62 34.18
N SER A 713 -4.66 13.98 34.96
CA SER A 713 -5.03 13.50 36.29
C SER A 713 -5.36 14.70 37.17
N THR A 714 -6.37 14.58 38.03
CA THR A 714 -6.74 15.60 39.02
C THR A 714 -5.81 15.62 40.25
N ASN A 715 -4.78 14.77 40.29
CA ASN A 715 -3.86 14.62 41.42
C ASN A 715 -2.48 15.20 41.12
#